data_AF-X8J0B4-F1
#
_entry.id   AF-X8J0B4-F1
#
_cell.length_a   1.000
_cell.length_b   1.000
_cell.length_c   1.000
_cell.angle_alpha   90.00
_cell.angle_beta   90.00
_cell.angle_gamma   90.00
#
_symmetry.space_group_name_H-M   'P 1'
#
loop_
_entity.id
_entity.type
_entity.pdbx_description
1 polymer ?
#
loop_
_entity_poly.entity_id
_entity_poly.type
_entity_poly.pdbx_seq_one_letter_code
_entity_poly.pdbx_strand_id
1 'polypeptide(L)'
;MLLHSTTTMTLPTVVQSRLSNLETRFSECRDKFARLRSAERDEEHDRLRHDEFIPIFNDACALVREAELAGAPYLLELAKSTGAILNNQLRYALDTGDDEHLGVVVGLFDMMPSWAHDDVGDRPVITDLSGRQLPFPPSALEKFIEVFKPLFAEGVTGDFIKNEYRNDPWDPSMKPHPKSTRMARFRPNLPTLTPTLGNSLAASILDARCEVFSAPCAYPIRFCISPSCLALTGTAGYKNRSPYLEYIILTKPLDPMVDFPDEYTVEPGLAGVAYHAAIDDARRLIFVGDNDRVKSYEWGSTEEVHDEPLPVHTLDSRSAKGPMIVLPNGSLARAGKGGASIFDIQALPTHGPDGDAIIGKVIQNFDTWRDEEDEIERSSGSLPSSRIKFFDDPNFEPNLWEPLISAPSTVLCSEKARRSGVYDCVGIDLETGKTVSYHLGHSDEITAFSVAPSDPQLFLTACGDGFARLFDLRHPLPVVTVDACGLKESCEAATLVMPGGIPTVFTGTSKSEQIKLWDIRARACVYELSTGNTMVESLSWDAHNNCLYAATQCSYMDRLGNHHDYRYARIPKSQRSIQGVDEEDEEDEDDEDDEAATDGERCWPKDAWHTEDYFGHLFDAGDHSIIRYKFKEDPISSVVPLYGNATVGGGHWPW
;
A
#
# COMPACT_ATOMS: atom_id res chain seq x y z
N MET A 1 23.95 -32.19 -19.96
CA MET A 1 24.85 -31.22 -20.63
C MET A 1 24.21 -30.77 -21.94
N LEU A 2 23.50 -29.65 -21.91
CA LEU A 2 23.20 -28.81 -23.06
C LEU A 2 23.38 -27.38 -22.54
N LEU A 3 24.61 -26.89 -22.63
CA LEU A 3 24.97 -25.51 -22.32
C LEU A 3 24.26 -24.63 -23.35
N HIS A 4 23.11 -24.06 -22.99
CA HIS A 4 22.57 -22.91 -23.71
C HIS A 4 23.51 -21.74 -23.42
N SER A 5 24.39 -21.48 -24.39
CA SER A 5 25.17 -20.25 -24.49
C SER A 5 24.21 -19.06 -24.41
N THR A 6 24.18 -18.35 -23.29
CA THR A 6 23.56 -17.02 -23.20
C THR A 6 24.41 -16.05 -23.99
N THR A 7 24.12 -15.96 -25.28
CA THR A 7 24.57 -14.85 -26.10
C THR A 7 23.75 -13.64 -25.66
N THR A 8 24.32 -12.76 -24.85
CA THR A 8 23.76 -11.42 -24.57
C THR A 8 23.47 -10.76 -25.92
N MET A 9 22.18 -10.55 -26.23
CA MET A 9 21.79 -9.95 -27.50
C MET A 9 22.25 -8.50 -27.52
N THR A 10 23.10 -8.15 -28.48
CA THR A 10 23.56 -6.76 -28.62
C THR A 10 22.46 -5.92 -29.25
N LEU A 11 22.16 -4.76 -28.65
CA LEU A 11 21.19 -3.81 -29.19
C LEU A 11 21.62 -3.31 -30.58
N PRO A 12 20.69 -3.08 -31.54
CA PRO A 12 21.05 -2.49 -32.83
C PRO A 12 21.69 -1.10 -32.67
N THR A 13 22.63 -0.75 -33.56
CA THR A 13 23.36 0.54 -33.52
C THR A 13 22.44 1.76 -33.49
N VAL A 14 21.31 1.71 -34.21
CA VAL A 14 20.30 2.78 -34.21
C VAL A 14 19.68 2.96 -32.81
N VAL A 15 19.38 1.87 -32.13
CA VAL A 15 18.81 1.88 -30.77
C VAL A 15 19.85 2.40 -29.77
N GLN A 16 21.10 1.94 -29.86
CA GLN A 16 22.20 2.45 -29.04
C GLN A 16 22.40 3.97 -29.21
N SER A 17 22.33 4.46 -30.44
CA SER A 17 22.43 5.90 -30.73
C SER A 17 21.30 6.71 -30.11
N ARG A 18 20.07 6.17 -30.07
CA ARG A 18 18.93 6.82 -29.41
C ARG A 18 19.09 6.85 -27.89
N LEU A 19 19.53 5.75 -27.29
CA LEU A 19 19.82 5.70 -25.84
C LEU A 19 20.91 6.72 -25.46
N SER A 20 22.01 6.79 -26.23
CA SER A 20 23.08 7.75 -25.99
C SER A 20 22.63 9.21 -26.17
N ASN A 21 21.68 9.47 -27.09
CA ASN A 21 21.07 10.79 -27.21
C ASN A 21 20.23 11.17 -25.96
N LEU A 22 19.49 10.23 -25.37
CA LEU A 22 18.75 10.47 -24.11
C LEU A 22 19.70 10.85 -22.97
N GLU A 23 20.82 10.14 -22.81
CA GLU A 23 21.85 10.45 -21.82
C GLU A 23 22.50 11.83 -22.04
N THR A 24 22.71 12.19 -23.31
CA THR A 24 23.28 13.49 -23.70
C THR A 24 22.32 14.61 -23.35
N ARG A 25 21.03 14.49 -23.71
CA ARG A 25 19.97 15.44 -23.35
C ARG A 25 19.83 15.60 -21.84
N PHE A 26 19.91 14.50 -21.09
CA PHE A 26 19.90 14.54 -19.63
C PHE A 26 21.09 15.32 -19.06
N SER A 27 22.30 15.06 -19.57
CA SER A 27 23.50 15.77 -19.15
C SER A 27 23.40 17.28 -19.43
N GLU A 28 22.90 17.65 -20.60
CA GLU A 28 22.65 19.05 -20.96
C GLU A 28 21.60 19.71 -20.06
N CYS A 29 20.49 19.00 -19.75
CA CYS A 29 19.47 19.48 -18.82
C CYS A 29 20.02 19.70 -17.42
N ARG A 30 20.79 18.74 -16.90
CA ARG A 30 21.46 18.85 -15.59
C ARG A 30 22.36 20.07 -15.51
N ASP A 31 23.17 20.31 -16.55
CA ASP A 31 24.07 21.47 -16.60
C ASP A 31 23.29 22.79 -16.69
N LYS A 32 22.15 22.80 -17.40
CA LYS A 32 21.23 23.95 -17.43
C LYS A 32 20.61 24.21 -16.05
N PHE A 33 20.13 23.18 -15.34
CA PHE A 33 19.60 23.31 -13.98
C PHE A 33 20.62 23.95 -13.04
N ALA A 34 21.86 23.47 -13.06
CA ALA A 34 22.93 24.04 -12.24
C ALA A 34 23.15 25.54 -12.54
N ARG A 35 23.18 25.93 -13.82
CA ARG A 35 23.32 27.33 -14.23
C ARG A 35 22.14 28.20 -13.80
N LEU A 36 20.91 27.72 -13.97
CA LEU A 36 19.70 28.45 -13.60
C LEU A 36 19.60 28.64 -12.09
N ARG A 37 19.93 27.60 -11.31
CA ARG A 37 19.99 27.66 -9.84
C ARG A 37 21.05 28.67 -9.38
N SER A 38 22.25 28.64 -9.95
CA SER A 38 23.30 29.64 -9.63
C SER A 38 22.94 31.08 -10.03
N ALA A 39 22.00 31.25 -10.96
CA ALA A 39 21.52 32.54 -11.40
C ALA A 39 20.20 32.97 -10.74
N GLU A 40 19.66 32.17 -9.81
CA GLU A 40 18.38 32.41 -9.12
C GLU A 40 17.21 32.65 -10.11
N ARG A 41 17.15 31.85 -11.19
CA ARG A 41 16.13 31.95 -12.25
C ARG A 41 15.05 30.88 -12.12
N ASP A 42 14.25 30.97 -11.06
CA ASP A 42 13.31 29.92 -10.65
C ASP A 42 12.22 29.61 -11.70
N GLU A 43 11.63 30.62 -12.35
CA GLU A 43 10.61 30.40 -13.40
C GLU A 43 11.15 29.63 -14.62
N GLU A 44 12.43 29.81 -14.95
CA GLU A 44 13.07 29.09 -16.04
C GLU A 44 13.52 27.71 -15.60
N HIS A 45 13.93 27.57 -14.35
CA HIS A 45 14.18 26.28 -13.72
C HIS A 45 12.90 25.42 -13.78
N ASP A 46 11.74 26.00 -13.47
CA ASP A 46 10.45 25.31 -13.48
C ASP A 46 9.96 24.94 -14.87
N ARG A 47 10.15 25.84 -15.85
CA ARG A 47 9.90 25.49 -17.25
C ARG A 47 10.81 24.38 -17.72
N LEU A 48 12.10 24.39 -17.37
CA LEU A 48 13.04 23.34 -17.74
C LEU A 48 12.62 21.96 -17.19
N ARG A 49 12.06 21.90 -15.98
CA ARG A 49 11.50 20.67 -15.39
C ARG A 49 10.41 20.04 -16.28
N HIS A 50 9.47 20.84 -16.77
CA HIS A 50 8.31 20.35 -17.51
C HIS A 50 8.56 20.24 -19.02
N ASP A 51 9.24 21.21 -19.61
CA ASP A 51 9.34 21.37 -21.07
C ASP A 51 10.51 20.58 -21.67
N GLU A 52 11.54 20.24 -20.89
CA GLU A 52 12.71 19.51 -21.38
C GLU A 52 13.02 18.24 -20.58
N PHE A 53 12.96 18.29 -19.25
CA PHE A 53 13.38 17.17 -18.41
C PHE A 53 12.40 15.98 -18.43
N ILE A 54 11.11 16.20 -18.10
CA ILE A 54 10.07 15.16 -18.18
C ILE A 54 9.97 14.53 -19.59
N PRO A 55 10.04 15.29 -20.70
CA PRO A 55 10.06 14.71 -22.04
C PRO A 55 11.15 13.67 -22.31
N ILE A 56 12.29 13.71 -21.61
CA ILE A 56 13.32 12.66 -21.74
C ILE A 56 12.79 11.30 -21.28
N PHE A 57 12.01 11.27 -20.19
CA PHE A 57 11.36 10.07 -19.68
C PHE A 57 10.31 9.55 -20.66
N ASN A 58 9.47 10.45 -21.19
CA ASN A 58 8.46 10.10 -22.18
C ASN A 58 9.08 9.49 -23.45
N ASP A 59 10.18 10.08 -23.94
CA ASP A 59 10.90 9.59 -25.12
C ASP A 59 11.58 8.24 -24.88
N ALA A 60 12.09 8.01 -23.66
CA ALA A 60 12.64 6.72 -23.24
C ALA A 60 11.56 5.63 -23.24
N CYS A 61 10.37 5.92 -22.70
CA CYS A 61 9.21 5.03 -22.77
C CYS A 61 8.75 4.81 -24.21
N ALA A 62 8.68 5.85 -25.03
CA ALA A 62 8.30 5.74 -26.44
C ALA A 62 9.24 4.79 -27.21
N LEU A 63 10.56 4.88 -26.97
CA LEU A 63 11.55 3.97 -27.56
C LEU A 63 11.26 2.50 -27.21
N VAL A 64 10.90 2.20 -25.96
CA VAL A 64 10.53 0.84 -25.53
C VAL A 64 9.22 0.40 -26.19
N ARG A 65 8.20 1.27 -26.23
CA ARG A 65 6.90 0.99 -26.87
C ARG A 65 7.03 0.71 -28.36
N GLU A 66 7.84 1.48 -29.07
CA GLU A 66 8.11 1.25 -30.50
C GLU A 66 8.70 -0.15 -30.75
N ALA A 67 9.67 -0.55 -29.93
CA ALA A 67 10.30 -1.87 -30.04
C ALA A 67 9.33 -3.00 -29.66
N GLU A 68 8.49 -2.77 -28.66
CA GLU A 68 7.43 -3.69 -28.25
C GLU A 68 6.41 -3.92 -29.38
N LEU A 69 5.87 -2.84 -29.97
CA LEU A 69 4.93 -2.90 -31.08
C LEU A 69 5.55 -3.56 -32.33
N ALA A 70 6.87 -3.44 -32.51
CA ALA A 70 7.61 -4.10 -33.58
C ALA A 70 7.93 -5.59 -33.29
N GLY A 71 7.61 -6.10 -32.09
CA GLY A 71 7.96 -7.46 -31.68
C GLY A 71 9.47 -7.69 -31.65
N ALA A 72 10.24 -6.68 -31.23
CA ALA A 72 11.69 -6.70 -31.31
C ALA A 72 12.30 -7.81 -30.45
N PRO A 73 13.19 -8.67 -30.98
CA PRO A 73 13.80 -9.76 -30.21
C PRO A 73 14.75 -9.27 -29.11
N TYR A 74 15.14 -7.99 -29.15
CA TYR A 74 16.01 -7.35 -28.16
C TYR A 74 15.24 -6.54 -27.11
N LEU A 75 13.91 -6.69 -27.02
CA LEU A 75 13.06 -5.90 -26.12
C LEU A 75 13.51 -5.96 -24.66
N LEU A 76 13.90 -7.14 -24.17
CA LEU A 76 14.36 -7.32 -22.79
C LEU A 76 15.63 -6.49 -22.49
N GLU A 77 16.63 -6.57 -23.38
CA GLU A 77 17.90 -5.83 -23.24
C GLU A 77 17.69 -4.32 -23.40
N LEU A 78 16.72 -3.91 -24.21
CA LEU A 78 16.32 -2.53 -24.35
C LEU A 78 15.66 -2.02 -23.06
N ALA A 79 14.69 -2.76 -22.52
CA ALA A 79 14.02 -2.39 -21.27
C ALA A 79 15.03 -2.26 -20.11
N LYS A 80 15.98 -3.21 -20.00
CA LYS A 80 17.09 -3.14 -19.05
C LYS A 80 17.93 -1.86 -19.21
N SER A 81 18.37 -1.56 -20.44
CA SER A 81 19.22 -0.40 -20.72
C SER A 81 18.48 0.92 -20.49
N THR A 82 17.20 0.97 -20.87
CA THR A 82 16.33 2.13 -20.64
C THR A 82 16.08 2.33 -19.15
N GLY A 83 15.78 1.27 -18.39
CA GLY A 83 15.63 1.33 -16.93
C GLY A 83 16.88 1.89 -16.24
N ALA A 84 18.07 1.46 -16.64
CA ALA A 84 19.33 2.01 -16.11
C ALA A 84 19.47 3.54 -16.33
N ILE A 85 19.05 4.04 -17.50
CA ILE A 85 19.02 5.47 -17.80
C ILE A 85 17.99 6.19 -16.92
N LEU A 86 16.76 5.67 -16.84
CA LEU A 86 15.67 6.24 -16.04
C LEU A 86 16.04 6.30 -14.56
N ASN A 87 16.59 5.23 -13.99
CA ASN A 87 17.07 5.17 -12.62
C ASN A 87 18.13 6.24 -12.32
N ASN A 88 19.07 6.46 -13.25
CA ASN A 88 20.08 7.52 -13.10
C ASN A 88 19.44 8.93 -13.11
N GLN A 89 18.42 9.14 -13.94
CA GLN A 89 17.69 10.40 -14.02
C GLN A 89 16.84 10.64 -12.77
N LEU A 90 16.17 9.60 -12.26
CA LEU A 90 15.36 9.65 -11.03
C LEU A 90 16.21 9.94 -9.81
N ARG A 91 17.40 9.32 -9.71
CA ARG A 91 18.37 9.67 -8.65
C ARG A 91 18.63 11.16 -8.65
N TYR A 92 18.99 11.76 -9.78
CA TYR A 92 19.19 13.21 -9.84
C TYR A 92 17.93 14.02 -9.52
N ALA A 93 16.76 13.54 -9.94
CA ALA A 93 15.50 14.24 -9.76
C ALA A 93 15.01 14.26 -8.29
N LEU A 94 15.31 13.21 -7.53
CA LEU A 94 14.79 12.99 -6.17
C LEU A 94 15.86 13.07 -5.08
N ASP A 95 17.15 13.07 -5.43
CA ASP A 95 18.23 13.13 -4.46
C ASP A 95 18.25 14.48 -3.75
N THR A 96 17.90 14.43 -2.47
CA THR A 96 18.06 15.51 -1.51
C THR A 96 19.40 15.31 -0.81
N GLY A 97 20.51 15.64 -1.47
CA GLY A 97 21.84 15.26 -0.98
C GLY A 97 22.07 15.59 0.50
N ASP A 98 22.68 14.66 1.24
CA ASP A 98 23.15 14.81 2.63
C ASP A 98 24.39 15.73 2.71
N ASP A 99 24.32 16.96 2.21
CA ASP A 99 25.41 17.93 2.39
C ASP A 99 25.15 18.76 3.66
N GLU A 100 25.63 18.25 4.80
CA GLU A 100 25.52 18.88 6.13
C GLU A 100 26.09 20.32 6.21
N HIS A 101 26.72 20.84 5.14
CA HIS A 101 27.36 22.16 5.12
C HIS A 101 26.71 23.18 4.17
N LEU A 102 25.74 22.76 3.35
CA LEU A 102 24.98 23.63 2.44
C LEU A 102 23.51 23.23 2.55
N GLY A 103 22.76 23.95 3.38
CA GLY A 103 21.37 23.63 3.73
C GLY A 103 20.55 23.02 2.57
N VAL A 104 19.92 21.89 2.86
CA VAL A 104 18.98 21.10 2.05
C VAL A 104 19.07 21.39 0.54
N VAL A 105 19.85 20.59 -0.18
CA VAL A 105 19.65 20.49 -1.63
C VAL A 105 18.28 19.83 -1.82
N VAL A 106 17.26 20.62 -2.15
CA VAL A 106 15.95 20.08 -2.50
C VAL A 106 16.08 19.43 -3.89
N GLY A 107 15.57 18.20 -4.02
CA GLY A 107 15.47 17.52 -5.31
C GLY A 107 14.69 18.35 -6.33
N LEU A 108 14.70 17.95 -7.60
CA LEU A 108 13.88 18.63 -8.61
C LEU A 108 12.39 18.46 -8.37
N PHE A 109 11.99 17.37 -7.71
CA PHE A 109 10.60 17.05 -7.42
C PHE A 109 10.47 16.46 -6.01
N ASP A 110 9.46 16.90 -5.27
CA ASP A 110 9.03 16.19 -4.05
C ASP A 110 8.29 14.90 -4.43
N MET A 111 7.46 14.96 -5.47
CA MET A 111 6.90 13.79 -6.17
C MET A 111 6.86 14.04 -7.67
N MET A 112 7.31 13.06 -8.43
CA MET A 112 7.43 13.18 -9.88
C MET A 112 6.09 12.84 -10.57
N PRO A 113 5.62 13.66 -11.53
CA PRO A 113 4.46 13.32 -12.37
C PRO A 113 4.63 11.98 -13.10
N SER A 114 3.53 11.31 -13.42
CA SER A 114 3.59 10.11 -14.26
C SER A 114 4.14 10.44 -15.66
N TRP A 115 4.98 9.56 -16.21
CA TRP A 115 5.63 9.71 -17.52
C TRP A 115 5.66 8.41 -18.35
N ALA A 116 5.14 7.32 -17.80
CA ALA A 116 5.14 6.01 -18.47
C ALA A 116 3.85 5.70 -19.25
N HIS A 117 2.86 6.59 -19.12
CA HIS A 117 1.58 6.48 -19.80
C HIS A 117 1.64 6.98 -21.26
N ASP A 118 0.64 6.62 -22.04
CA ASP A 118 0.38 7.18 -23.37
C ASP A 118 -1.13 7.23 -23.61
N ASP A 119 -1.72 8.39 -23.34
CA ASP A 119 -3.15 8.60 -23.51
C ASP A 119 -3.60 8.45 -24.97
N VAL A 120 -2.69 8.72 -25.93
CA VAL A 120 -2.98 8.58 -27.37
C VAL A 120 -2.89 7.11 -27.81
N GLY A 121 -1.95 6.35 -27.24
CA GLY A 121 -1.66 4.95 -27.56
C GLY A 121 -2.35 3.92 -26.67
N ASP A 122 -3.51 4.25 -26.10
CA ASP A 122 -4.35 3.35 -25.30
C ASP A 122 -3.71 2.88 -23.98
N ARG A 123 -2.82 3.67 -23.39
CA ARG A 123 -2.22 3.45 -22.07
C ARG A 123 -2.50 4.63 -21.14
N PRO A 124 -3.77 4.84 -20.75
CA PRO A 124 -4.19 6.09 -20.14
C PRO A 124 -3.71 6.23 -18.70
N VAL A 125 -3.67 7.49 -18.23
CA VAL A 125 -3.80 7.80 -16.80
C VAL A 125 -5.27 7.97 -16.46
N ILE A 126 -5.75 7.22 -15.47
CA ILE A 126 -7.06 7.44 -14.85
C ILE A 126 -6.85 8.41 -13.70
N THR A 127 -7.39 9.61 -13.82
CA THR A 127 -7.29 10.65 -12.79
C THR A 127 -8.50 10.67 -11.88
N ASP A 128 -8.26 11.04 -10.61
CA ASP A 128 -9.34 11.35 -9.69
C ASP A 128 -9.87 12.77 -9.94
N LEU A 129 -10.90 12.87 -10.76
CA LEU A 129 -11.64 14.11 -10.99
C LEU A 129 -12.65 14.34 -9.86
N SER A 130 -12.22 14.28 -8.60
CA SER A 130 -13.00 14.86 -7.50
C SER A 130 -13.06 16.38 -7.69
N GLY A 131 -14.11 17.03 -7.20
CA GLY A 131 -14.25 18.50 -7.23
C GLY A 131 -13.06 19.27 -6.62
N ARG A 132 -13.17 20.61 -6.62
CA ARG A 132 -12.15 21.63 -6.29
C ARG A 132 -10.92 21.08 -5.56
N GLN A 133 -9.82 20.85 -6.28
CA GLN A 133 -8.58 20.35 -5.72
C GLN A 133 -7.94 21.42 -4.83
N LEU A 134 -7.95 21.18 -3.52
CA LEU A 134 -7.14 21.93 -2.56
C LEU A 134 -5.66 21.52 -2.64
N PRO A 135 -4.70 22.46 -2.55
CA PRO A 135 -3.27 22.16 -2.44
C PRO A 135 -2.86 21.71 -1.02
N PHE A 136 -3.80 21.63 -0.07
CA PHE A 136 -3.60 21.23 1.32
C PHE A 136 -4.81 20.41 1.82
N PRO A 137 -4.73 19.69 2.95
CA PRO A 137 -5.86 18.94 3.51
C PRO A 137 -7.10 19.83 3.70
N PRO A 138 -8.33 19.35 3.40
CA PRO A 138 -9.56 20.10 3.66
C PRO A 138 -9.69 20.60 5.11
N SER A 139 -9.18 19.85 6.09
CA SER A 139 -9.15 20.23 7.50
C SER A 139 -8.15 21.35 7.83
N ALA A 140 -7.07 21.48 7.06
CA ALA A 140 -6.08 22.55 7.22
C ALA A 140 -6.59 23.91 6.71
N LEU A 141 -7.73 23.94 6.02
CA LEU A 141 -8.33 25.15 5.47
C LEU A 141 -8.62 26.20 6.55
N GLU A 142 -9.11 25.79 7.73
CA GLU A 142 -9.39 26.73 8.82
C GLU A 142 -8.11 27.39 9.33
N LYS A 143 -7.05 26.61 9.60
CA LYS A 143 -5.73 27.12 10.01
C LYS A 143 -5.09 27.99 8.93
N PHE A 144 -5.19 27.61 7.66
CA PHE A 144 -4.71 28.43 6.54
C PHE A 144 -5.39 29.80 6.53
N ILE A 145 -6.70 29.82 6.70
CA ILE A 145 -7.48 31.07 6.74
C ILE A 145 -7.05 31.93 7.92
N GLU A 146 -6.83 31.35 9.10
CA GLU A 146 -6.37 32.09 10.28
C GLU A 146 -4.98 32.71 10.06
N VAL A 147 -4.02 31.93 9.56
CA VAL A 147 -2.64 32.38 9.35
C VAL A 147 -2.54 33.43 8.24
N PHE A 148 -3.27 33.25 7.14
CA PHE A 148 -3.20 34.12 5.96
C PHE A 148 -4.28 35.20 5.93
N LYS A 149 -5.12 35.31 6.98
CA LYS A 149 -6.11 36.38 7.17
C LYS A 149 -5.58 37.79 6.87
N PRO A 150 -4.34 38.18 7.26
CA PRO A 150 -3.80 39.51 6.99
C PRO A 150 -3.41 39.75 5.51
N LEU A 151 -3.31 38.68 4.71
CA LEU A 151 -2.84 38.70 3.32
C LEU A 151 -3.98 38.63 2.31
N PHE A 152 -5.22 38.39 2.75
CA PHE A 152 -6.37 38.38 1.87
C PHE A 152 -6.74 39.79 1.39
N ALA A 153 -7.14 39.91 0.13
CA ALA A 153 -7.59 41.18 -0.45
C ALA A 153 -8.86 41.70 0.26
N GLU A 154 -9.05 43.02 0.28
CA GLU A 154 -10.28 43.64 0.79
C GLU A 154 -11.52 43.01 0.13
N GLY A 155 -12.41 42.42 0.95
CA GLY A 155 -13.63 41.75 0.50
C GLY A 155 -13.55 40.22 0.42
N VAL A 156 -12.35 39.62 0.53
CA VAL A 156 -12.18 38.17 0.68
C VAL A 156 -12.20 37.83 2.17
N THR A 157 -13.33 37.35 2.68
CA THR A 157 -13.46 36.90 4.07
C THR A 157 -13.01 35.45 4.22
N GLY A 158 -12.68 35.06 5.45
CA GLY A 158 -12.42 33.66 5.78
C GLY A 158 -13.59 32.77 5.35
N ASP A 159 -14.84 33.20 5.55
CA ASP A 159 -16.02 32.42 5.17
C ASP A 159 -16.19 32.28 3.66
N PHE A 160 -15.78 33.28 2.88
CA PHE A 160 -15.75 33.18 1.43
C PHE A 160 -14.77 32.07 0.99
N ILE A 161 -13.56 32.06 1.56
CA ILE A 161 -12.56 31.01 1.29
C ILE A 161 -13.05 29.65 1.81
N LYS A 162 -13.65 29.57 3.00
CA LYS A 162 -14.25 28.31 3.50
C LYS A 162 -15.29 27.78 2.53
N ASN A 163 -16.23 28.61 2.08
CA ASN A 163 -17.29 28.18 1.16
C ASN A 163 -16.77 27.88 -0.26
N GLU A 164 -15.67 28.51 -0.67
CA GLU A 164 -15.06 28.25 -1.97
C GLU A 164 -14.22 26.97 -1.97
N TYR A 165 -13.61 26.58 -0.86
CA TYR A 165 -12.64 25.49 -0.83
C TYR A 165 -13.02 24.27 0.04
N ARG A 166 -14.05 24.36 0.89
CA ARG A 166 -14.56 23.20 1.64
C ARG A 166 -15.19 22.22 0.66
N ASN A 167 -14.90 20.93 0.84
CA ASN A 167 -15.60 19.88 0.11
C ASN A 167 -17.09 19.93 0.47
N ASP A 168 -17.95 19.74 -0.53
CA ASP A 168 -19.39 19.67 -0.29
C ASP A 168 -19.69 18.55 0.73
N PRO A 169 -20.66 18.75 1.64
CA PRO A 169 -21.10 17.67 2.53
C PRO A 169 -21.53 16.43 1.75
N TRP A 170 -21.50 15.27 2.40
CA TRP A 170 -21.96 14.04 1.77
C TRP A 170 -23.43 14.14 1.32
N ASP A 171 -23.70 13.80 0.06
CA ASP A 171 -25.04 13.83 -0.51
C ASP A 171 -25.57 12.41 -0.78
N PRO A 172 -26.65 11.96 -0.10
CA PRO A 172 -27.27 10.66 -0.33
C PRO A 172 -27.81 10.49 -1.77
N SER A 173 -28.12 11.58 -2.48
CA SER A 173 -28.63 11.54 -3.86
C SER A 173 -27.59 11.02 -4.85
N MET A 174 -26.30 11.07 -4.50
CA MET A 174 -25.19 10.58 -5.32
C MET A 174 -25.03 9.06 -5.30
N LYS A 175 -25.76 8.35 -4.43
CA LYS A 175 -25.72 6.89 -4.39
C LYS A 175 -26.27 6.31 -5.70
N PRO A 176 -25.51 5.44 -6.40
CA PRO A 176 -26.01 4.76 -7.59
C PRO A 176 -27.09 3.73 -7.24
N HIS A 177 -27.11 3.25 -5.98
CA HIS A 177 -28.08 2.27 -5.52
C HIS A 177 -28.59 2.59 -4.09
N PRO A 178 -29.88 2.35 -3.77
CA PRO A 178 -30.41 2.58 -2.43
C PRO A 178 -29.69 1.81 -1.31
N LYS A 179 -29.10 0.66 -1.65
CA LYS A 179 -28.32 -0.20 -0.74
C LYS A 179 -26.83 0.11 -0.67
N SER A 180 -26.35 1.16 -1.35
CA SER A 180 -24.97 1.61 -1.21
C SER A 180 -24.69 2.02 0.24
N THR A 181 -23.54 1.60 0.77
CA THR A 181 -23.12 1.93 2.14
C THR A 181 -23.05 3.44 2.35
N ARG A 182 -23.29 3.89 3.59
CA ARG A 182 -23.07 5.29 3.98
C ARG A 182 -21.59 5.62 4.18
N MET A 183 -20.75 4.59 4.28
CA MET A 183 -19.29 4.70 4.35
C MET A 183 -18.64 5.02 3.01
N ALA A 184 -19.42 5.19 1.94
CA ALA A 184 -18.94 5.46 0.60
C ALA A 184 -19.30 6.87 0.14
N ARG A 185 -18.38 7.53 -0.56
CA ARG A 185 -18.58 8.83 -1.20
C ARG A 185 -18.33 8.71 -2.71
N PHE A 186 -19.39 8.86 -3.50
CA PHE A 186 -19.34 8.70 -4.96
C PHE A 186 -18.83 9.96 -5.66
N ARG A 187 -18.23 9.79 -6.84
CA ARG A 187 -17.86 10.93 -7.68
C ARG A 187 -19.08 11.50 -8.41
N PRO A 188 -19.13 12.83 -8.61
CA PRO A 188 -20.12 13.43 -9.49
C PRO A 188 -19.82 13.08 -10.94
N ASN A 189 -20.84 13.04 -11.80
CA ASN A 189 -20.71 12.89 -13.26
C ASN A 189 -19.92 11.66 -13.71
N LEU A 190 -20.10 10.52 -13.04
CA LEU A 190 -19.47 9.27 -13.45
C LEU A 190 -19.80 8.94 -14.91
N PRO A 191 -18.82 8.46 -15.70
CA PRO A 191 -19.12 7.90 -17.01
C PRO A 191 -19.98 6.64 -16.86
N THR A 192 -20.47 6.10 -17.97
CA THR A 192 -21.10 4.79 -17.94
C THR A 192 -20.07 3.76 -17.47
N LEU A 193 -20.29 3.25 -16.26
CA LEU A 193 -19.45 2.21 -15.67
C LEU A 193 -19.54 0.93 -16.51
N THR A 194 -18.56 0.05 -16.34
CA THR A 194 -18.49 -1.21 -17.09
C THR A 194 -19.80 -1.98 -16.91
N PRO A 195 -20.45 -2.40 -18.02
CA PRO A 195 -21.73 -3.10 -17.94
C PRO A 195 -21.61 -4.36 -17.09
N THR A 196 -22.54 -4.50 -16.15
CA THR A 196 -22.67 -5.66 -15.27
C THR A 196 -24.06 -6.24 -15.42
N LEU A 197 -24.21 -7.56 -15.21
CA LEU A 197 -25.53 -8.13 -15.02
C LEU A 197 -26.09 -7.61 -13.70
N GLY A 198 -27.36 -7.20 -13.69
CA GLY A 198 -28.06 -6.90 -12.45
C GLY A 198 -28.05 -8.16 -11.58
N ASN A 199 -27.49 -8.06 -10.36
CA ASN A 199 -27.15 -9.18 -9.46
C ASN A 199 -25.85 -9.90 -9.83
N SER A 200 -24.78 -9.13 -10.05
CA SER A 200 -23.43 -9.69 -10.08
C SER A 200 -22.57 -9.04 -9.00
N LEU A 201 -21.58 -9.76 -8.50
CA LEU A 201 -20.61 -9.25 -7.53
C LEU A 201 -19.97 -7.93 -8.01
N ALA A 202 -19.71 -7.81 -9.32
CA ALA A 202 -19.17 -6.59 -9.91
C ALA A 202 -20.12 -5.39 -9.73
N ALA A 203 -21.43 -5.59 -9.90
CA ALA A 203 -22.42 -4.56 -9.63
C ALA A 203 -22.44 -4.18 -8.14
N SER A 204 -22.37 -5.17 -7.24
CA SER A 204 -22.29 -4.92 -5.80
C SER A 204 -21.05 -4.11 -5.41
N ILE A 205 -19.91 -4.39 -6.02
CA ILE A 205 -18.67 -3.65 -5.78
C ILE A 205 -18.80 -2.23 -6.35
N LEU A 206 -19.15 -2.05 -7.63
CA LEU A 206 -19.26 -0.73 -8.25
C LEU A 206 -20.29 0.19 -7.58
N ASP A 207 -21.35 -0.38 -7.00
CA ASP A 207 -22.37 0.36 -6.25
C ASP A 207 -22.03 0.50 -4.75
N ALA A 208 -20.85 0.09 -4.29
CA ALA A 208 -20.46 0.06 -2.87
C ALA A 208 -21.50 -0.61 -1.95
N ARG A 209 -22.07 -1.74 -2.40
CA ARG A 209 -23.03 -2.54 -1.64
C ARG A 209 -22.27 -3.46 -0.67
N CYS A 210 -21.84 -2.90 0.46
CA CYS A 210 -21.14 -3.65 1.49
C CYS A 210 -21.61 -3.35 2.90
N GLU A 211 -21.37 -4.32 3.77
CA GLU A 211 -21.38 -4.17 5.23
C GLU A 211 -19.94 -3.95 5.68
N VAL A 212 -19.73 -3.05 6.65
CA VAL A 212 -18.39 -2.64 7.08
C VAL A 212 -18.22 -2.95 8.56
N PHE A 213 -17.14 -3.64 8.88
CA PHE A 213 -16.79 -4.07 10.23
C PHE A 213 -15.35 -3.68 10.53
N SER A 214 -14.98 -3.57 11.80
CA SER A 214 -13.58 -3.39 12.21
C SER A 214 -13.24 -4.23 13.43
N ALA A 215 -11.96 -4.51 13.56
CA ALA A 215 -11.35 -5.05 14.77
C ALA A 215 -10.04 -4.31 15.05
N PRO A 216 -9.66 -4.09 16.33
CA PRO A 216 -8.39 -3.46 16.67
C PRO A 216 -7.23 -4.38 16.29
N CYS A 217 -6.08 -3.80 15.94
CA CYS A 217 -4.85 -4.55 15.72
C CYS A 217 -3.64 -3.83 16.32
N ALA A 218 -2.51 -4.52 16.41
CA ALA A 218 -1.21 -3.92 16.68
C ALA A 218 -0.79 -3.00 15.53
N TYR A 219 0.34 -2.28 15.69
CA TYR A 219 0.82 -1.38 14.64
C TYR A 219 1.08 -2.16 13.34
N PRO A 220 0.26 -1.96 12.29
CA PRO A 220 0.27 -2.85 11.13
C PRO A 220 1.48 -2.58 10.23
N ILE A 221 2.01 -3.63 9.62
CA ILE A 221 3.06 -3.52 8.59
C ILE A 221 2.53 -3.99 7.23
N ARG A 222 2.01 -5.22 7.15
CA ARG A 222 1.63 -5.81 5.84
C ARG A 222 0.79 -7.07 5.98
N PHE A 223 -0.20 -7.21 5.10
CA PHE A 223 -0.88 -8.48 4.92
C PHE A 223 -0.08 -9.47 4.08
N CYS A 224 -0.20 -10.74 4.43
CA CYS A 224 0.11 -11.89 3.60
C CYS A 224 -1.16 -12.74 3.51
N ILE A 225 -1.61 -13.08 2.30
CA ILE A 225 -2.86 -13.82 2.09
C ILE A 225 -2.60 -15.13 1.36
N SER A 226 -3.37 -16.14 1.75
CA SER A 226 -3.52 -17.43 1.12
C SER A 226 -5.01 -17.75 0.98
N PRO A 227 -5.41 -18.80 0.25
CA PRO A 227 -6.81 -19.16 0.13
C PRO A 227 -7.53 -19.43 1.46
N SER A 228 -6.83 -19.90 2.50
CA SER A 228 -7.45 -20.21 3.80
C SER A 228 -7.08 -19.28 4.95
N CYS A 229 -6.02 -18.48 4.82
CA CYS A 229 -5.50 -17.65 5.90
C CYS A 229 -5.10 -16.26 5.41
N LEU A 230 -5.48 -15.23 6.17
CA LEU A 230 -4.99 -13.87 6.07
C LEU A 230 -4.14 -13.56 7.31
N ALA A 231 -2.85 -13.29 7.12
CA ALA A 231 -1.94 -12.92 8.20
C ALA A 231 -1.52 -11.45 8.07
N LEU A 232 -1.39 -10.75 9.20
CA LEU A 232 -0.90 -9.39 9.32
C LEU A 232 0.36 -9.42 10.19
N THR A 233 1.50 -9.05 9.60
CA THR A 233 2.68 -8.71 10.40
C THR A 233 2.51 -7.31 10.98
N GLY A 234 2.88 -7.15 12.25
CA GLY A 234 2.81 -5.87 12.95
C GLY A 234 3.88 -5.73 14.02
N THR A 235 3.77 -4.65 14.80
CA THR A 235 4.65 -4.36 15.94
C THR A 235 3.85 -3.95 17.15
N ALA A 236 4.35 -4.35 18.31
CA ALA A 236 3.75 -4.08 19.61
C ALA A 236 4.84 -3.86 20.67
N GLY A 237 4.43 -3.87 21.94
CA GLY A 237 5.31 -3.68 23.09
C GLY A 237 5.90 -2.26 23.15
N TYR A 238 6.84 -2.07 24.08
CA TYR A 238 7.41 -0.74 24.32
C TYR A 238 8.05 -0.15 23.05
N LYS A 239 7.53 1.00 22.61
CA LYS A 239 7.96 1.74 21.41
C LYS A 239 7.87 0.94 20.09
N ASN A 240 6.96 -0.03 20.01
CA ASN A 240 6.72 -0.84 18.81
C ASN A 240 7.96 -1.64 18.38
N ARG A 241 8.65 -2.25 19.35
CA ARG A 241 9.90 -3.00 19.13
C ARG A 241 9.72 -4.51 19.13
N SER A 242 8.63 -5.00 19.70
CA SER A 242 8.31 -6.42 19.70
C SER A 242 7.58 -6.77 18.40
N PRO A 243 7.95 -7.88 17.72
CA PRO A 243 7.22 -8.37 16.57
C PRO A 243 5.83 -8.84 17.02
N TYR A 244 4.83 -8.65 16.16
CA TYR A 244 3.47 -9.13 16.39
C TYR A 244 2.95 -9.78 15.11
N LEU A 245 2.21 -10.88 15.26
CA LEU A 245 1.56 -11.57 14.16
C LEU A 245 0.09 -11.76 14.54
N GLU A 246 -0.80 -11.26 13.70
CA GLU A 246 -2.24 -11.50 13.78
C GLU A 246 -2.67 -12.27 12.55
N TYR A 247 -3.64 -13.15 12.68
CA TYR A 247 -4.17 -13.85 11.51
C TYR A 247 -5.62 -14.28 11.67
N ILE A 248 -6.28 -14.44 10.53
CA ILE A 248 -7.68 -14.80 10.37
C ILE A 248 -7.76 -16.03 9.46
N ILE A 249 -8.55 -17.02 9.87
CA ILE A 249 -8.84 -18.20 9.04
C ILE A 249 -10.07 -17.92 8.16
N LEU A 250 -9.83 -17.57 6.90
CA LEU A 250 -10.83 -17.16 5.92
C LEU A 250 -11.85 -18.26 5.57
N THR A 251 -11.47 -19.53 5.73
CA THR A 251 -12.35 -20.67 5.48
C THR A 251 -13.22 -21.05 6.68
N LYS A 252 -12.97 -20.49 7.87
CA LYS A 252 -13.80 -20.74 9.05
C LYS A 252 -15.10 -19.96 8.89
N PRO A 253 -16.29 -20.62 8.88
CA PRO A 253 -17.55 -19.91 8.80
C PRO A 253 -17.73 -19.00 10.03
N LEU A 254 -18.30 -17.81 9.81
CA LEU A 254 -18.68 -16.91 10.89
C LEU A 254 -19.83 -17.52 11.71
N ASP A 255 -19.75 -17.37 13.03
CA ASP A 255 -20.89 -17.64 13.91
C ASP A 255 -22.06 -16.70 13.57
N PRO A 256 -23.33 -17.15 13.55
CA PRO A 256 -24.47 -16.28 13.25
C PRO A 256 -24.62 -15.03 14.12
N MET A 257 -23.99 -15.00 15.30
CA MET A 257 -24.02 -13.86 16.24
C MET A 257 -22.79 -12.96 16.14
N VAL A 258 -21.80 -13.32 15.31
CA VAL A 258 -20.52 -12.62 15.20
C VAL A 258 -20.33 -12.06 13.79
N ASP A 259 -19.96 -10.80 13.74
CA ASP A 259 -19.93 -10.00 12.52
C ASP A 259 -18.51 -9.86 11.91
N PHE A 260 -17.48 -10.21 12.69
CA PHE A 260 -16.06 -10.21 12.30
C PHE A 260 -15.45 -11.62 12.49
N PRO A 261 -14.54 -12.10 11.63
CA PRO A 261 -13.88 -13.39 11.82
C PRO A 261 -13.11 -13.50 13.14
N ASP A 262 -12.97 -14.72 13.67
CA ASP A 262 -12.09 -14.93 14.81
C ASP A 262 -10.65 -14.56 14.45
N GLU A 263 -10.02 -13.80 15.35
CA GLU A 263 -8.64 -13.34 15.24
C GLU A 263 -7.77 -14.14 16.18
N TYR A 264 -6.60 -14.54 15.68
CA TYR A 264 -5.59 -15.26 16.43
C TYR A 264 -4.32 -14.44 16.43
N THR A 265 -3.61 -14.41 17.56
CA THR A 265 -2.41 -13.60 17.71
C THR A 265 -1.22 -14.44 18.17
N VAL A 266 -0.03 -14.01 17.80
CA VAL A 266 1.25 -14.58 18.19
C VAL A 266 2.22 -13.43 18.41
N GLU A 267 2.94 -13.47 19.52
CA GLU A 267 4.14 -12.67 19.72
C GLU A 267 5.34 -13.51 19.29
N PRO A 268 5.90 -13.31 18.08
CA PRO A 268 6.92 -14.20 17.61
C PRO A 268 8.17 -14.12 18.50
N GLY A 269 8.74 -15.27 18.86
CA GLY A 269 9.99 -15.37 19.62
C GLY A 269 11.25 -14.90 18.86
N LEU A 270 11.12 -13.86 18.04
CA LEU A 270 12.14 -13.20 17.25
C LEU A 270 12.76 -12.03 18.03
N ALA A 271 14.00 -11.69 17.68
CA ALA A 271 14.76 -10.67 18.43
C ALA A 271 14.48 -9.25 17.92
N GLY A 272 13.99 -9.12 16.69
CA GLY A 272 13.57 -7.85 16.11
C GLY A 272 12.20 -7.94 15.44
N VAL A 273 11.80 -6.80 14.87
CA VAL A 273 10.55 -6.66 14.10
C VAL A 273 10.54 -7.58 12.89
N ALA A 274 9.41 -8.27 12.68
CA ALA A 274 9.18 -9.11 11.52
C ALA A 274 8.47 -8.32 10.42
N TYR A 275 9.22 -7.90 9.39
CA TYR A 275 8.67 -7.13 8.26
C TYR A 275 8.11 -7.99 7.13
N HIS A 276 8.41 -9.30 7.14
CA HIS A 276 8.07 -10.21 6.06
C HIS A 276 7.46 -11.50 6.60
N ALA A 277 6.48 -12.00 5.86
CA ALA A 277 5.83 -13.27 6.13
C ALA A 277 5.62 -14.08 4.85
N ALA A 278 5.38 -15.38 5.01
CA ALA A 278 4.84 -16.25 3.96
C ALA A 278 3.94 -17.31 4.57
N ILE A 279 2.96 -17.78 3.80
CA ILE A 279 2.01 -18.79 4.24
C ILE A 279 2.22 -20.08 3.44
N ASP A 280 2.36 -21.21 4.13
CA ASP A 280 2.24 -22.55 3.55
C ASP A 280 0.85 -23.09 3.90
N ASP A 281 -0.12 -22.83 3.02
CA ASP A 281 -1.51 -23.24 3.19
C ASP A 281 -1.66 -24.77 3.33
N ALA A 282 -0.81 -25.53 2.62
CA ALA A 282 -0.86 -26.99 2.61
C ALA A 282 -0.43 -27.60 3.95
N ARG A 283 0.54 -26.98 4.63
CA ARG A 283 1.02 -27.40 5.97
C ARG A 283 0.42 -26.56 7.10
N ARG A 284 -0.41 -25.57 6.76
CA ARG A 284 -1.01 -24.63 7.72
C ARG A 284 0.02 -23.91 8.57
N LEU A 285 1.12 -23.47 7.93
CA LEU A 285 2.21 -22.75 8.59
C LEU A 285 2.25 -21.28 8.16
N ILE A 286 2.37 -20.37 9.12
CA ILE A 286 2.75 -18.97 8.87
C ILE A 286 4.22 -18.82 9.24
N PHE A 287 5.05 -18.42 8.28
CA PHE A 287 6.43 -18.02 8.49
C PHE A 287 6.50 -16.51 8.69
N VAL A 288 7.21 -16.07 9.72
CA VAL A 288 7.52 -14.66 9.99
C VAL A 288 9.01 -14.51 10.27
N GLY A 289 9.64 -13.45 9.79
CA GLY A 289 11.08 -13.29 9.97
C GLY A 289 11.55 -11.87 10.22
N ASP A 290 12.46 -11.75 11.18
CA ASP A 290 13.24 -10.55 11.44
C ASP A 290 14.51 -10.56 10.55
N ASN A 291 15.49 -9.71 10.85
CA ASN A 291 16.74 -9.63 10.07
C ASN A 291 17.62 -10.88 10.15
N ASP A 292 17.50 -11.68 11.20
CA ASP A 292 18.44 -12.74 11.53
C ASP A 292 17.82 -14.13 11.49
N ARG A 293 16.52 -14.25 11.76
CA ARG A 293 15.82 -15.51 11.90
C ARG A 293 14.43 -15.49 11.26
N VAL A 294 13.95 -16.68 10.93
CA VAL A 294 12.54 -16.95 10.60
C VAL A 294 11.99 -17.93 11.61
N LYS A 295 10.78 -17.69 12.10
CA LYS A 295 10.00 -18.67 12.85
C LYS A 295 8.76 -19.07 12.08
N SER A 296 8.25 -20.27 12.30
CA SER A 296 6.95 -20.70 11.76
C SER A 296 6.00 -21.15 12.84
N TYR A 297 4.71 -20.90 12.62
CA TYR A 297 3.63 -21.26 13.52
C TYR A 297 2.56 -22.06 12.77
N GLU A 298 2.20 -23.23 13.29
CA GLU A 298 1.10 -24.05 12.76
C GLU A 298 -0.21 -23.60 13.40
N TRP A 299 -1.19 -23.22 12.59
CA TRP A 299 -2.48 -22.72 13.10
C TRP A 299 -3.54 -23.81 13.24
N GLY A 300 -3.29 -25.03 12.77
CA GLY A 300 -4.28 -26.10 12.86
C GLY A 300 -3.90 -27.37 12.14
N SER A 301 -4.61 -28.45 12.48
CA SER A 301 -4.55 -29.74 11.80
C SER A 301 -5.65 -29.83 10.75
N THR A 302 -5.66 -30.87 9.90
CA THR A 302 -6.74 -31.06 8.91
C THR A 302 -8.16 -31.05 9.50
N GLU A 303 -8.31 -31.33 10.80
CA GLU A 303 -9.59 -31.48 11.49
C GLU A 303 -9.99 -30.26 12.32
N GLU A 304 -9.02 -29.48 12.83
CA GLU A 304 -9.29 -28.38 13.76
C GLU A 304 -8.30 -27.22 13.60
N VAL A 305 -8.75 -26.01 13.95
CA VAL A 305 -7.88 -24.84 14.16
C VAL A 305 -7.43 -24.87 15.62
N HIS A 306 -6.15 -24.63 15.88
CA HIS A 306 -5.62 -24.60 17.24
C HIS A 306 -6.07 -23.33 17.95
N ASP A 307 -6.42 -23.45 19.24
CA ASP A 307 -6.70 -22.28 20.09
C ASP A 307 -5.43 -21.42 20.26
N GLU A 308 -4.27 -22.08 20.42
CA GLU A 308 -2.95 -21.47 20.43
C GLU A 308 -2.09 -22.06 19.30
N PRO A 309 -1.53 -21.24 18.40
CA PRO A 309 -0.71 -21.74 17.30
C PRO A 309 0.60 -22.34 17.79
N LEU A 310 0.97 -23.49 17.22
CA LEU A 310 2.14 -24.26 17.63
C LEU A 310 3.41 -23.74 16.96
N PRO A 311 4.45 -23.30 17.70
CA PRO A 311 5.75 -22.98 17.11
C PRO A 311 6.42 -24.23 16.55
N VAL A 312 6.74 -24.24 15.25
CA VAL A 312 7.26 -25.46 14.59
C VAL A 312 8.72 -25.36 14.23
N HIS A 313 9.15 -24.30 13.55
CA HIS A 313 10.51 -24.17 13.03
C HIS A 313 11.18 -22.87 13.48
N THR A 314 12.51 -22.91 13.55
CA THR A 314 13.38 -21.72 13.60
C THR A 314 14.49 -21.88 12.56
N LEU A 315 14.68 -20.85 11.73
CA LEU A 315 15.65 -20.83 10.63
C LEU A 315 16.68 -19.74 10.85
N ASP A 316 17.94 -20.02 10.51
CA ASP A 316 19.02 -19.03 10.46
C ASP A 316 18.97 -18.30 9.12
N SER A 317 18.51 -17.05 9.14
CA SER A 317 18.36 -16.21 7.95
C SER A 317 19.24 -14.96 7.96
N ARG A 318 20.32 -14.91 8.76
CA ARG A 318 21.26 -13.76 8.81
C ARG A 318 21.82 -13.33 7.45
N SER A 319 21.87 -14.27 6.51
CA SER A 319 22.31 -14.03 5.13
C SER A 319 21.21 -13.58 4.17
N ALA A 320 19.95 -13.55 4.62
CA ALA A 320 18.76 -13.31 3.82
C ALA A 320 17.66 -12.69 4.70
N LYS A 321 17.62 -11.36 4.74
CA LYS A 321 16.70 -10.57 5.57
C LYS A 321 15.49 -10.03 4.82
N GLY A 322 15.44 -10.20 3.50
CA GLY A 322 14.39 -9.68 2.65
C GLY A 322 13.11 -10.52 2.71
N PRO A 323 12.21 -10.32 1.72
CA PRO A 323 10.93 -10.99 1.68
C PRO A 323 11.08 -12.50 1.48
N MET A 324 10.04 -13.26 1.83
CA MET A 324 10.03 -14.73 1.74
C MET A 324 8.79 -15.26 0.98
N ILE A 325 8.87 -16.45 0.40
CA ILE A 325 7.75 -17.16 -0.23
C ILE A 325 7.90 -18.67 -0.03
N VAL A 326 6.78 -19.38 -0.03
CA VAL A 326 6.74 -20.84 -0.10
C VAL A 326 6.63 -21.25 -1.56
N LEU A 327 7.58 -22.04 -2.03
CA LEU A 327 7.63 -22.54 -3.40
C LEU A 327 6.72 -23.78 -3.55
N PRO A 328 6.22 -24.08 -4.77
CA PRO A 328 5.36 -25.26 -5.00
C PRO A 328 5.99 -26.61 -4.62
N ASN A 329 7.32 -26.69 -4.58
CA ASN A 329 8.03 -27.89 -4.14
C ASN A 329 8.05 -28.06 -2.60
N GLY A 330 7.42 -27.15 -1.85
CA GLY A 330 7.37 -27.17 -0.39
C GLY A 330 8.66 -26.67 0.28
N SER A 331 9.47 -25.88 -0.41
CA SER A 331 10.60 -25.16 0.18
C SER A 331 10.26 -23.70 0.46
N LEU A 332 10.79 -23.14 1.53
CA LEU A 332 10.76 -21.70 1.78
C LEU A 332 11.96 -21.05 1.08
N ALA A 333 11.71 -20.06 0.23
CA ALA A 333 12.72 -19.16 -0.30
C ALA A 333 12.69 -17.85 0.48
N ARG A 334 13.86 -17.34 0.90
CA ARG A 334 14.00 -16.01 1.50
C ARG A 334 15.05 -15.21 0.79
N ALA A 335 14.69 -14.03 0.30
CA ALA A 335 15.58 -13.12 -0.39
C ALA A 335 16.67 -12.55 0.52
N GLY A 336 17.84 -12.33 -0.07
CA GLY A 336 18.94 -11.56 0.48
C GLY A 336 19.65 -10.81 -0.63
N LYS A 337 20.69 -10.07 -0.27
CA LYS A 337 21.51 -9.36 -1.25
C LYS A 337 22.19 -10.36 -2.22
N GLY A 338 21.92 -10.22 -3.51
CA GLY A 338 22.49 -11.01 -4.59
C GLY A 338 21.97 -12.44 -4.71
N GLY A 339 20.90 -12.82 -4.00
CA GLY A 339 20.36 -14.18 -4.08
C GLY A 339 19.23 -14.49 -3.11
N ALA A 340 18.90 -15.78 -3.00
CA ALA A 340 17.90 -16.27 -2.05
C ALA A 340 18.41 -17.52 -1.30
N SER A 341 18.11 -17.61 -0.01
CA SER A 341 18.32 -18.80 0.81
C SER A 341 17.11 -19.72 0.68
N ILE A 342 17.35 -21.02 0.49
CA ILE A 342 16.30 -22.03 0.34
C ILE A 342 16.32 -22.98 1.54
N PHE A 343 15.16 -23.24 2.12
CA PHE A 343 14.96 -24.17 3.23
C PHE A 343 13.93 -25.22 2.82
N ASP A 344 14.33 -26.49 2.77
CA ASP A 344 13.41 -27.59 2.52
C ASP A 344 12.57 -27.88 3.77
N ILE A 345 11.30 -27.47 3.75
CA ILE A 345 10.42 -27.50 4.93
C ILE A 345 10.25 -28.93 5.45
N GLN A 346 10.23 -29.94 4.56
CA GLN A 346 10.02 -31.33 4.99
C GLN A 346 11.23 -31.92 5.74
N ALA A 347 12.42 -31.36 5.51
CA ALA A 347 13.66 -31.83 6.12
C ALA A 347 14.05 -31.04 7.38
N LEU A 348 13.32 -29.97 7.70
CA LEU A 348 13.63 -29.13 8.85
C LEU A 348 13.33 -29.86 10.17
N PRO A 349 14.21 -29.73 11.18
CA PRO A 349 13.87 -30.15 12.53
C PRO A 349 12.75 -29.25 13.09
N THR A 350 11.87 -29.85 13.89
CA THR A 350 10.76 -29.15 14.56
C THR A 350 11.09 -28.91 16.03
N HIS A 351 10.43 -27.94 16.66
CA HIS A 351 10.44 -27.74 18.11
C HIS A 351 9.75 -28.88 18.90
N GLY A 352 9.23 -29.90 18.20
CA GLY A 352 8.57 -31.04 18.83
C GLY A 352 7.10 -30.76 19.14
N PRO A 353 6.41 -31.71 19.78
CA PRO A 353 4.97 -31.59 20.04
C PRO A 353 4.63 -30.47 21.03
N ASP A 354 5.56 -30.11 21.92
CA ASP A 354 5.38 -29.07 22.94
C ASP A 354 5.86 -27.69 22.46
N GLY A 355 6.44 -27.58 21.26
CA GLY A 355 6.86 -26.31 20.68
C GLY A 355 8.08 -25.65 21.34
N ASP A 356 8.83 -26.35 22.19
CA ASP A 356 9.89 -25.78 23.04
C ASP A 356 11.32 -26.32 22.77
N ALA A 357 11.49 -27.35 21.95
CA ALA A 357 12.80 -27.98 21.74
C ALA A 357 13.75 -27.07 20.95
N ILE A 358 15.01 -26.95 21.38
CA ILE A 358 15.98 -26.07 20.71
C ILE A 358 16.39 -26.63 19.33
N ILE A 359 16.29 -25.78 18.30
CA ILE A 359 16.77 -26.04 16.95
C ILE A 359 18.14 -25.37 16.75
N GLY A 360 19.16 -26.19 16.48
CA GLY A 360 20.54 -25.72 16.32
C GLY A 360 21.24 -25.53 17.67
N LYS A 361 21.78 -24.34 17.93
CA LYS A 361 22.48 -24.00 19.18
C LYS A 361 21.65 -23.05 20.02
N VAL A 362 21.85 -23.09 21.33
CA VAL A 362 21.27 -22.11 22.26
C VAL A 362 22.00 -20.77 22.13
N ILE A 363 21.26 -19.71 21.82
CA ILE A 363 21.70 -18.32 21.91
C ILE A 363 21.52 -17.84 23.34
N GLN A 364 22.60 -17.30 23.91
CA GLN A 364 22.62 -16.83 25.30
C GLN A 364 22.15 -15.38 25.41
N ASN A 365 22.60 -14.52 24.50
CA ASN A 365 22.27 -13.09 24.47
C ASN A 365 21.90 -12.69 23.05
N PHE A 366 20.88 -11.83 22.94
CA PHE A 366 20.48 -11.25 21.67
C PHE A 366 20.97 -9.80 21.57
N ASP A 367 21.35 -9.38 20.36
CA ASP A 367 21.48 -7.95 20.06
C ASP A 367 20.08 -7.42 19.76
N THR A 368 19.35 -7.06 20.80
CA THR A 368 17.94 -6.64 20.71
C THR A 368 17.70 -5.31 21.41
N TRP A 369 16.71 -4.59 20.89
CA TRP A 369 16.17 -3.38 21.51
C TRP A 369 14.83 -3.64 22.22
N ARG A 370 14.36 -4.90 22.24
CA ARG A 370 13.19 -5.34 22.99
C ARG A 370 13.49 -5.28 24.49
N ASP A 371 12.48 -4.95 25.27
CA ASP A 371 12.59 -4.96 26.73
C ASP A 371 12.32 -6.37 27.29
N GLU A 372 11.50 -7.20 26.61
CA GLU A 372 11.21 -8.60 26.97
C GLU A 372 12.22 -9.58 26.31
N GLU A 373 13.50 -9.53 26.69
CA GLU A 373 14.51 -10.45 26.13
C GLU A 373 14.21 -11.92 26.48
N ASP A 374 13.52 -12.17 27.58
CA ASP A 374 13.12 -13.48 28.08
C ASP A 374 12.04 -14.18 27.24
N GLU A 375 11.26 -13.43 26.45
CA GLU A 375 10.30 -13.98 25.48
C GLU A 375 10.96 -14.36 24.14
N ILE A 376 12.22 -13.99 23.94
CA ILE A 376 12.94 -14.35 22.72
C ILE A 376 13.33 -15.83 22.78
N GLU A 377 12.78 -16.60 21.84
CA GLU A 377 13.09 -18.01 21.70
C GLU A 377 14.57 -18.22 21.37
N ARG A 378 15.24 -19.19 22.01
CA ARG A 378 16.71 -19.25 22.10
C ARG A 378 17.41 -20.07 21.01
N SER A 379 16.71 -20.59 20.01
CA SER A 379 17.28 -21.35 18.92
C SER A 379 18.08 -20.47 17.96
N SER A 380 19.27 -20.95 17.56
CA SER A 380 20.03 -20.36 16.46
C SER A 380 19.38 -20.60 15.10
N GLY A 381 18.53 -21.64 15.02
CA GLY A 381 17.84 -22.02 13.80
C GLY A 381 18.65 -22.91 12.87
N SER A 382 17.93 -23.49 11.90
CA SER A 382 18.49 -24.34 10.86
C SER A 382 19.14 -23.52 9.75
N LEU A 383 20.30 -23.97 9.27
CA LEU A 383 20.95 -23.37 8.10
C LEU A 383 20.17 -23.66 6.81
N PRO A 384 20.26 -22.81 5.78
CA PRO A 384 19.61 -23.06 4.50
C PRO A 384 20.14 -24.31 3.83
N SER A 385 19.22 -25.10 3.24
CA SER A 385 19.51 -26.30 2.46
C SER A 385 20.31 -25.99 1.19
N SER A 386 20.02 -24.85 0.56
CA SER A 386 20.74 -24.37 -0.62
C SER A 386 20.61 -22.86 -0.79
N ARG A 387 21.28 -22.30 -1.82
CA ARG A 387 21.21 -20.88 -2.17
C ARG A 387 21.09 -20.69 -3.67
N ILE A 388 20.23 -19.77 -4.08
CA ILE A 388 20.11 -19.26 -5.44
C ILE A 388 20.94 -17.98 -5.53
N LYS A 389 21.66 -17.79 -6.64
CA LYS A 389 22.39 -16.56 -6.94
C LYS A 389 21.65 -15.77 -8.00
N PHE A 390 21.55 -14.46 -7.83
CA PHE A 390 21.09 -13.56 -8.89
C PHE A 390 22.27 -13.21 -9.79
N PHE A 391 22.26 -13.75 -11.00
CA PHE A 391 23.43 -13.68 -11.89
C PHE A 391 23.55 -12.34 -12.62
N ASP A 392 22.42 -11.70 -12.91
CA ASP A 392 22.40 -10.46 -13.69
C ASP A 392 22.72 -9.22 -12.84
N ASP A 393 22.41 -9.27 -11.54
CA ASP A 393 22.80 -8.25 -10.57
C ASP A 393 23.14 -8.87 -9.19
N PRO A 394 24.45 -9.03 -8.88
CA PRO A 394 24.90 -9.55 -7.59
C PRO A 394 24.66 -8.62 -6.39
N ASN A 395 24.27 -7.37 -6.62
CA ASN A 395 23.99 -6.40 -5.56
C ASN A 395 22.51 -6.20 -5.28
N PHE A 396 21.63 -6.75 -6.13
CA PHE A 396 20.19 -6.66 -5.98
C PHE A 396 19.73 -7.19 -4.63
N GLU A 397 19.04 -6.37 -3.84
CA GLU A 397 18.53 -6.68 -2.51
C GLU A 397 17.00 -6.48 -2.51
N PRO A 398 16.22 -7.54 -2.80
CA PRO A 398 14.76 -7.45 -2.83
C PRO A 398 14.20 -6.92 -1.51
N ASN A 399 13.34 -5.91 -1.61
CA ASN A 399 12.54 -5.36 -0.52
C ASN A 399 11.15 -5.98 -0.50
N LEU A 400 10.51 -6.04 -1.66
CA LEU A 400 9.23 -6.72 -1.87
C LEU A 400 9.39 -7.74 -2.97
N TRP A 401 8.59 -8.80 -2.88
CA TRP A 401 8.38 -9.69 -4.01
C TRP A 401 6.98 -10.28 -4.03
N GLU A 402 6.54 -10.72 -5.20
CA GLU A 402 5.24 -11.38 -5.41
C GLU A 402 5.42 -12.51 -6.43
N PRO A 403 5.05 -13.76 -6.10
CA PRO A 403 5.18 -14.87 -7.04
C PRO A 403 4.17 -14.74 -8.18
N LEU A 404 4.60 -15.06 -9.39
CA LEU A 404 3.71 -15.08 -10.55
C LEU A 404 2.85 -16.35 -10.54
N ILE A 405 1.55 -16.16 -10.72
CA ILE A 405 0.59 -17.28 -10.82
C ILE A 405 0.83 -18.10 -12.10
N SER A 406 1.19 -17.44 -13.20
CA SER A 406 1.46 -18.10 -14.50
C SER A 406 2.82 -18.80 -14.57
N ALA A 407 3.77 -18.43 -13.71
CA ALA A 407 5.11 -18.97 -13.68
C ALA A 407 5.60 -19.04 -12.22
N PRO A 408 5.27 -20.13 -11.48
CA PRO A 408 5.52 -20.21 -10.03
C PRO A 408 6.98 -20.17 -9.59
N SER A 409 7.94 -20.35 -10.51
CA SER A 409 9.36 -20.16 -10.23
C SER A 409 9.79 -18.69 -10.35
N THR A 410 8.98 -17.85 -10.96
CA THR A 410 9.28 -16.44 -11.20
C THR A 410 8.63 -15.57 -10.13
N VAL A 411 9.43 -14.67 -9.56
CA VAL A 411 8.98 -13.66 -8.62
C VAL A 411 9.17 -12.27 -9.22
N LEU A 412 8.15 -11.42 -9.11
CA LEU A 412 8.30 -9.99 -9.31
C LEU A 412 9.00 -9.42 -8.08
N CYS A 413 9.97 -8.55 -8.26
CA CYS A 413 10.78 -7.97 -7.19
C CYS A 413 10.91 -6.45 -7.36
N SER A 414 11.04 -5.76 -6.24
CA SER A 414 11.47 -4.35 -6.17
C SER A 414 12.51 -4.17 -5.06
N GLU A 415 13.34 -3.13 -5.15
CA GLU A 415 14.26 -2.72 -4.09
C GLU A 415 13.72 -1.52 -3.31
N LYS A 416 14.39 -1.16 -2.19
CA LYS A 416 14.19 0.13 -1.53
C LYS A 416 14.77 1.23 -2.40
N ALA A 417 13.94 1.84 -3.24
CA ALA A 417 14.37 2.70 -4.33
C ALA A 417 15.26 3.86 -3.89
N ARG A 418 14.97 4.52 -2.75
CA ARG A 418 15.81 5.62 -2.23
C ARG A 418 17.20 5.17 -1.75
N ARG A 419 17.36 3.89 -1.39
CA ARG A 419 18.62 3.33 -0.92
C ARG A 419 19.46 2.72 -2.05
N SER A 420 18.83 1.99 -2.97
CA SER A 420 19.53 1.37 -4.09
C SER A 420 19.62 2.31 -5.30
N GLY A 421 18.75 3.31 -5.38
CA GLY A 421 18.53 4.17 -6.54
C GLY A 421 18.00 3.40 -7.75
N VAL A 422 17.29 2.28 -7.53
CA VAL A 422 16.64 1.47 -8.57
C VAL A 422 15.14 1.51 -8.30
N TYR A 423 14.39 2.00 -9.28
CA TYR A 423 12.95 2.24 -9.19
C TYR A 423 12.15 1.21 -9.99
N ASP A 424 12.81 0.46 -10.87
CA ASP A 424 12.17 -0.55 -11.71
C ASP A 424 11.67 -1.76 -10.91
N CYS A 425 10.64 -2.42 -11.44
CA CYS A 425 10.25 -3.77 -11.05
C CYS A 425 10.90 -4.80 -11.99
N VAL A 426 11.42 -5.89 -11.45
CA VAL A 426 12.04 -6.96 -12.24
C VAL A 426 11.43 -8.32 -11.93
N GLY A 427 11.27 -9.18 -12.94
CA GLY A 427 10.94 -10.58 -12.75
C GLY A 427 12.21 -11.43 -12.66
N ILE A 428 12.37 -12.23 -11.61
CA ILE A 428 13.50 -13.15 -11.44
C ILE A 428 12.97 -14.58 -11.40
N ASP A 429 13.49 -15.43 -12.28
CA ASP A 429 13.23 -16.87 -12.22
C ASP A 429 14.17 -17.51 -11.19
N LEU A 430 13.61 -18.05 -10.11
CA LEU A 430 14.33 -18.66 -9.00
C LEU A 430 14.98 -20.00 -9.35
N GLU A 431 14.55 -20.67 -10.42
CA GLU A 431 15.23 -21.89 -10.88
C GLU A 431 16.58 -21.56 -11.53
N THR A 432 16.64 -20.47 -12.29
CA THR A 432 17.84 -20.09 -13.04
C THR A 432 18.64 -18.97 -12.39
N GLY A 433 18.04 -18.20 -11.48
CA GLY A 433 18.63 -17.01 -10.86
C GLY A 433 18.81 -15.85 -11.83
N LYS A 434 18.07 -15.83 -12.94
CA LYS A 434 18.17 -14.81 -14.00
C LYS A 434 16.97 -13.87 -13.99
N THR A 435 17.23 -12.64 -14.37
CA THR A 435 16.17 -11.66 -14.64
C THR A 435 15.51 -11.99 -15.98
N VAL A 436 14.20 -12.17 -15.97
CA VAL A 436 13.40 -12.58 -17.13
C VAL A 436 12.49 -11.46 -17.65
N SER A 437 12.23 -10.43 -16.85
CA SER A 437 11.46 -9.25 -17.26
C SER A 437 11.90 -7.98 -16.53
N TYR A 438 11.66 -6.84 -17.17
CA TYR A 438 11.82 -5.50 -16.61
C TYR A 438 10.51 -4.74 -16.82
N HIS A 439 9.99 -4.13 -15.77
CA HIS A 439 8.77 -3.35 -15.74
C HIS A 439 9.11 -1.95 -15.23
N LEU A 440 9.03 -0.97 -16.15
CA LEU A 440 9.49 0.39 -15.96
C LEU A 440 8.30 1.33 -15.68
N GLY A 441 8.60 2.52 -15.19
CA GLY A 441 7.63 3.62 -15.14
C GLY A 441 7.36 4.19 -13.76
N HIS A 442 7.99 3.64 -12.72
CA HIS A 442 7.89 4.08 -11.33
C HIS A 442 8.88 5.21 -11.03
N SER A 443 8.50 6.11 -10.13
CA SER A 443 9.33 7.25 -9.72
C SER A 443 9.62 7.29 -8.22
N ASP A 444 9.20 6.29 -7.45
CA ASP A 444 9.59 6.13 -6.04
C ASP A 444 9.56 4.62 -5.68
N GLU A 445 9.69 4.30 -4.39
CA GLU A 445 9.62 2.93 -3.90
C GLU A 445 8.27 2.28 -4.21
N ILE A 446 8.31 1.07 -4.78
CA ILE A 446 7.11 0.23 -4.92
C ILE A 446 6.74 -0.27 -3.52
N THR A 447 5.50 0.02 -3.12
CA THR A 447 4.99 -0.20 -1.76
C THR A 447 4.17 -1.50 -1.67
N ALA A 448 3.50 -1.91 -2.74
CA ALA A 448 2.73 -3.16 -2.78
C ALA A 448 2.69 -3.79 -4.18
N PHE A 449 2.52 -5.10 -4.21
CA PHE A 449 2.17 -5.89 -5.39
C PHE A 449 0.79 -6.52 -5.20
N SER A 450 0.09 -6.74 -6.30
CA SER A 450 -1.13 -7.54 -6.31
C SER A 450 -1.27 -8.28 -7.64
N VAL A 451 -1.54 -9.57 -7.56
CA VAL A 451 -1.79 -10.46 -8.71
C VAL A 451 -3.21 -11.00 -8.63
N ALA A 452 -3.87 -11.18 -9.78
CA ALA A 452 -5.22 -11.72 -9.84
C ALA A 452 -5.20 -13.15 -10.41
N PRO A 453 -5.61 -14.19 -9.65
CA PRO A 453 -5.62 -15.58 -10.15
C PRO A 453 -6.45 -15.80 -11.41
N SER A 454 -7.51 -15.01 -11.61
CA SER A 454 -8.37 -15.09 -12.78
C SER A 454 -7.74 -14.57 -14.07
N ASP A 455 -6.71 -13.73 -13.97
CA ASP A 455 -5.91 -13.28 -15.12
C ASP A 455 -4.42 -13.22 -14.74
N PRO A 456 -3.70 -14.35 -14.90
CA PRO A 456 -2.33 -14.48 -14.42
C PRO A 456 -1.31 -13.77 -15.33
N GLN A 457 -1.76 -12.99 -16.32
CA GLN A 457 -0.92 -12.08 -17.09
C GLN A 457 -0.88 -10.67 -16.50
N LEU A 458 -1.83 -10.32 -15.63
CA LEU A 458 -1.92 -9.00 -15.05
C LEU A 458 -1.35 -8.97 -13.64
N PHE A 459 -0.64 -7.90 -13.34
CA PHE A 459 -0.26 -7.56 -11.98
C PHE A 459 -0.33 -6.05 -11.77
N LEU A 460 -0.54 -5.64 -10.53
CA LEU A 460 -0.67 -4.27 -10.10
C LEU A 460 0.47 -3.94 -9.14
N THR A 461 1.00 -2.72 -9.25
CA THR A 461 1.94 -2.16 -8.28
C THR A 461 1.37 -0.89 -7.67
N ALA A 462 1.47 -0.72 -6.35
CA ALA A 462 1.37 0.57 -5.68
C ALA A 462 2.76 1.20 -5.54
N CYS A 463 2.85 2.52 -5.51
CA CYS A 463 4.11 3.24 -5.50
C CYS A 463 4.06 4.50 -4.64
N GLY A 464 5.18 4.80 -3.99
CA GLY A 464 5.39 6.00 -3.18
C GLY A 464 5.22 7.30 -3.95
N ASP A 465 5.28 7.26 -5.30
CA ASP A 465 5.03 8.40 -6.18
C ASP A 465 3.55 8.80 -6.30
N GLY A 466 2.66 8.10 -5.60
CA GLY A 466 1.22 8.40 -5.56
C GLY A 466 0.40 7.73 -6.66
N PHE A 467 1.01 6.91 -7.51
CA PHE A 467 0.33 6.20 -8.57
C PHE A 467 0.30 4.68 -8.33
N ALA A 468 -0.80 4.05 -8.73
CA ALA A 468 -0.85 2.61 -8.95
C ALA A 468 -0.74 2.30 -10.45
N ARG A 469 -0.07 1.22 -10.82
CA ARG A 469 0.19 0.87 -12.23
C ARG A 469 -0.20 -0.58 -12.49
N LEU A 470 -1.11 -0.77 -13.44
CA LEU A 470 -1.50 -2.09 -13.94
C LEU A 470 -0.56 -2.45 -15.09
N PHE A 471 0.08 -3.59 -14.96
CA PHE A 471 0.97 -4.16 -15.95
C PHE A 471 0.40 -5.45 -16.52
N ASP A 472 0.76 -5.71 -17.77
CA ASP A 472 0.67 -7.01 -18.38
C ASP A 472 2.08 -7.56 -18.51
N LEU A 473 2.32 -8.81 -18.08
CA LEU A 473 3.64 -9.45 -18.07
C LEU A 473 4.33 -9.48 -19.44
N ARG A 474 3.56 -9.33 -20.52
CA ARG A 474 4.07 -9.31 -21.90
C ARG A 474 4.67 -7.96 -22.28
N HIS A 475 4.45 -6.92 -21.49
CA HIS A 475 4.79 -5.54 -21.79
C HIS A 475 5.72 -4.94 -20.69
N PRO A 476 6.84 -4.30 -21.07
CA PRO A 476 7.73 -3.66 -20.09
C PRO A 476 7.18 -2.38 -19.44
N LEU A 477 6.08 -1.84 -19.96
CA LEU A 477 5.51 -0.56 -19.55
C LEU A 477 4.05 -0.77 -19.14
N PRO A 478 3.52 0.06 -18.23
CA PRO A 478 2.17 -0.11 -17.72
C PRO A 478 1.13 -0.02 -18.83
N VAL A 479 0.06 -0.80 -18.72
CA VAL A 479 -1.09 -0.71 -19.62
C VAL A 479 -2.10 0.32 -19.14
N VAL A 480 -2.16 0.58 -17.84
CA VAL A 480 -2.97 1.64 -17.23
C VAL A 480 -2.23 2.21 -16.03
N THR A 481 -2.25 3.53 -15.88
CA THR A 481 -1.82 4.20 -14.65
C THR A 481 -3.04 4.76 -13.94
N VAL A 482 -3.09 4.61 -12.62
CA VAL A 482 -4.12 5.18 -11.74
C VAL A 482 -3.46 6.25 -10.89
N ASP A 483 -3.94 7.48 -10.98
CA ASP A 483 -3.52 8.58 -10.13
C ASP A 483 -4.27 8.51 -8.80
N ALA A 484 -3.77 7.65 -7.90
CA ALA A 484 -4.42 7.37 -6.63
C ALA A 484 -4.48 8.60 -5.72
N CYS A 485 -3.45 9.45 -5.80
CA CYS A 485 -3.16 10.45 -4.79
C CYS A 485 -3.02 11.89 -5.33
N GLY A 486 -3.12 12.12 -6.64
CA GLY A 486 -3.12 13.46 -7.24
C GLY A 486 -1.82 14.24 -7.01
N LEU A 487 -0.67 13.54 -6.92
CA LEU A 487 0.63 14.10 -6.52
C LEU A 487 0.63 14.81 -5.14
N LYS A 488 -0.23 14.39 -4.20
CA LYS A 488 -0.28 14.97 -2.83
C LYS A 488 0.32 14.08 -1.75
N GLU A 489 0.34 12.77 -1.98
CA GLU A 489 0.79 11.76 -1.04
C GLU A 489 1.16 10.46 -1.76
N SER A 490 1.75 9.54 -1.01
CA SER A 490 2.14 8.20 -1.47
C SER A 490 0.94 7.25 -1.56
N CYS A 491 0.99 6.32 -2.52
CA CYS A 491 0.03 5.22 -2.63
C CYS A 491 0.63 3.99 -1.93
N GLU A 492 0.25 3.75 -0.69
CA GLU A 492 0.86 2.70 0.16
C GLU A 492 0.35 1.30 -0.15
N ALA A 493 -0.91 1.19 -0.55
CA ALA A 493 -1.54 -0.09 -0.81
C ALA A 493 -2.37 -0.05 -2.09
N ALA A 494 -2.36 -1.14 -2.85
CA ALA A 494 -3.30 -1.34 -3.93
C ALA A 494 -3.58 -2.83 -4.13
N THR A 495 -4.82 -3.18 -4.46
CA THR A 495 -5.21 -4.56 -4.77
C THR A 495 -6.04 -4.63 -6.04
N LEU A 496 -5.71 -5.59 -6.90
CA LEU A 496 -6.41 -5.88 -8.15
C LEU A 496 -7.49 -6.94 -7.89
N VAL A 497 -8.72 -6.61 -8.25
CA VAL A 497 -9.88 -7.48 -8.11
C VAL A 497 -10.52 -7.69 -9.48
N MET A 498 -11.01 -8.90 -9.73
CA MET A 498 -11.57 -9.29 -11.02
C MET A 498 -13.01 -9.79 -10.89
N PRO A 499 -13.96 -9.04 -10.27
CA PRO A 499 -15.31 -9.55 -10.07
C PRO A 499 -15.99 -9.79 -11.41
N GLY A 500 -16.41 -11.03 -11.67
CA GLY A 500 -16.98 -11.41 -12.97
C GLY A 500 -16.03 -11.18 -14.16
N GLY A 501 -14.71 -11.13 -13.94
CA GLY A 501 -13.70 -10.88 -14.98
C GLY A 501 -13.57 -9.42 -15.42
N ILE A 502 -14.08 -8.47 -14.61
CA ILE A 502 -13.90 -7.02 -14.84
C ILE A 502 -12.72 -6.54 -13.99
N PRO A 503 -11.68 -5.90 -14.57
CA PRO A 503 -10.59 -5.35 -13.78
C PRO A 503 -11.04 -4.14 -12.98
N THR A 504 -10.96 -4.29 -11.65
CA THR A 504 -11.31 -3.29 -10.66
C THR A 504 -10.16 -3.15 -9.70
N VAL A 505 -9.76 -1.92 -9.39
CA VAL A 505 -8.63 -1.67 -8.48
C VAL A 505 -9.14 -0.96 -7.24
N PHE A 506 -8.64 -1.37 -6.08
CA PHE A 506 -8.70 -0.57 -4.86
C PHE A 506 -7.33 0.01 -4.57
N THR A 507 -7.26 1.29 -4.20
CA THR A 507 -6.02 1.94 -3.75
C THR A 507 -6.23 2.54 -2.36
N GLY A 508 -5.31 2.29 -1.44
CA GLY A 508 -5.25 2.91 -0.13
C GLY A 508 -4.35 4.14 -0.15
N THR A 509 -4.78 5.17 0.56
CA THR A 509 -4.03 6.43 0.73
C THR A 509 -3.50 6.53 2.16
N SER A 510 -2.38 7.21 2.36
CA SER A 510 -1.83 7.45 3.68
C SER A 510 -2.52 8.63 4.37
N LYS A 511 -2.26 9.84 3.89
CA LYS A 511 -2.79 11.10 4.43
C LYS A 511 -4.27 11.30 4.16
N SER A 512 -4.81 10.84 3.02
CA SER A 512 -6.23 11.03 2.73
C SER A 512 -7.16 10.12 3.53
N GLU A 513 -6.66 9.16 4.33
CA GLU A 513 -7.48 8.34 5.24
C GLU A 513 -8.68 7.66 4.54
N GLN A 514 -8.43 7.03 3.39
CA GLN A 514 -9.48 6.43 2.58
C GLN A 514 -8.97 5.35 1.62
N ILE A 515 -9.93 4.63 1.05
CA ILE A 515 -9.71 3.67 -0.04
C ILE A 515 -10.50 4.12 -1.25
N LYS A 516 -9.85 4.26 -2.41
CA LYS A 516 -10.53 4.59 -3.68
C LYS A 516 -10.78 3.33 -4.49
N LEU A 517 -11.94 3.26 -5.16
CA LEU A 517 -12.26 2.23 -6.13
C LEU A 517 -12.22 2.78 -7.56
N TRP A 518 -11.58 2.02 -8.44
CA TRP A 518 -11.37 2.36 -9.84
C TRP A 518 -11.97 1.30 -10.75
N ASP A 519 -12.85 1.73 -11.66
CA ASP A 519 -13.25 0.92 -12.81
C ASP A 519 -12.24 1.16 -13.95
N ILE A 520 -11.39 0.17 -14.19
CA ILE A 520 -10.27 0.29 -15.14
C ILE A 520 -10.78 0.39 -16.59
N ARG A 521 -11.86 -0.31 -16.92
CA ARG A 521 -12.44 -0.30 -18.27
C ARG A 521 -13.21 0.99 -18.53
N ALA A 522 -13.95 1.48 -17.54
CA ALA A 522 -14.64 2.77 -17.64
C ALA A 522 -13.72 3.99 -17.46
N ARG A 523 -12.46 3.76 -17.05
CA ARG A 523 -11.45 4.79 -16.78
C ARG A 523 -11.92 5.84 -15.77
N ALA A 524 -12.46 5.37 -14.66
CA ALA A 524 -13.04 6.25 -13.65
C ALA A 524 -12.69 5.83 -12.23
N CYS A 525 -12.36 6.83 -11.40
CA CYS A 525 -12.54 6.72 -9.95
C CYS A 525 -14.04 6.74 -9.65
N VAL A 526 -14.57 5.69 -9.03
CA VAL A 526 -16.02 5.53 -8.83
C VAL A 526 -16.45 6.15 -7.50
N TYR A 527 -15.77 5.76 -6.43
CA TYR A 527 -16.05 6.23 -5.08
C TYR A 527 -14.83 6.05 -4.16
N GLU A 528 -14.89 6.70 -3.00
CA GLU A 528 -14.04 6.43 -1.84
C GLU A 528 -14.81 5.66 -0.77
N LEU A 529 -14.11 4.84 0.02
CA LEU A 529 -14.57 4.20 1.24
C LEU A 529 -13.84 4.82 2.43
N SER A 530 -14.60 5.11 3.48
CA SER A 530 -14.09 5.58 4.75
C SER A 530 -13.29 4.49 5.46
N THR A 531 -12.10 4.86 5.94
CA THR A 531 -11.32 4.10 6.92
C THR A 531 -11.36 4.79 8.29
N GLY A 532 -12.40 5.58 8.53
CA GLY A 532 -12.44 6.53 9.65
C GLY A 532 -11.38 7.61 9.45
N ASN A 533 -10.49 7.76 10.43
CA ASN A 533 -9.38 8.72 10.43
C ASN A 533 -8.03 7.99 10.49
N THR A 534 -7.93 6.90 9.73
CA THR A 534 -6.75 6.03 9.76
C THR A 534 -6.17 5.86 8.37
N MET A 535 -4.85 5.90 8.29
CA MET A 535 -4.08 5.71 7.05
C MET A 535 -4.10 4.23 6.65
N VAL A 536 -4.08 3.94 5.35
CA VAL A 536 -4.11 2.55 4.85
C VAL A 536 -2.69 2.03 4.63
N GLU A 537 -2.26 1.07 5.43
CA GLU A 537 -0.94 0.43 5.33
C GLU A 537 -0.95 -0.77 4.37
N SER A 538 -2.05 -1.53 4.35
CA SER A 538 -2.14 -2.73 3.53
C SER A 538 -3.57 -3.05 3.12
N LEU A 539 -3.73 -3.56 1.90
CA LEU A 539 -5.00 -4.02 1.36
C LEU A 539 -4.88 -5.47 0.91
N SER A 540 -5.91 -6.27 1.21
CA SER A 540 -5.99 -7.66 0.76
C SER A 540 -7.42 -8.01 0.33
N TRP A 541 -7.53 -8.74 -0.78
CA TRP A 541 -8.82 -9.16 -1.31
C TRP A 541 -9.04 -10.65 -1.08
N ASP A 542 -10.08 -10.98 -0.31
CA ASP A 542 -10.59 -12.32 -0.15
C ASP A 542 -11.72 -12.57 -1.17
N ALA A 543 -11.36 -13.25 -2.25
CA ALA A 543 -12.29 -13.61 -3.31
C ALA A 543 -13.31 -14.68 -2.90
N HIS A 544 -13.05 -15.48 -1.87
CA HIS A 544 -13.98 -16.52 -1.42
C HIS A 544 -15.18 -15.90 -0.71
N ASN A 545 -14.91 -14.94 0.19
CA ASN A 545 -15.94 -14.29 0.98
C ASN A 545 -16.40 -12.92 0.41
N ASN A 546 -15.83 -12.48 -0.70
CA ASN A 546 -16.06 -11.17 -1.32
C ASN A 546 -15.76 -10.01 -0.36
N CYS A 547 -14.62 -10.11 0.33
CA CYS A 547 -14.21 -9.16 1.35
C CYS A 547 -12.94 -8.42 0.95
N LEU A 548 -12.97 -7.09 1.06
CA LEU A 548 -11.76 -6.29 1.12
C LEU A 548 -11.37 -6.12 2.58
N TYR A 549 -10.12 -6.45 2.91
CA TYR A 549 -9.51 -6.16 4.20
C TYR A 549 -8.52 -5.01 4.05
N ALA A 550 -8.57 -4.08 4.99
CA ALA A 550 -7.64 -2.97 5.11
C ALA A 550 -7.00 -2.98 6.49
N ALA A 551 -5.67 -3.01 6.56
CA ALA A 551 -4.93 -2.77 7.79
C ALA A 551 -4.63 -1.28 7.84
N THR A 552 -5.06 -0.62 8.90
CA THR A 552 -5.02 0.83 9.00
C THR A 552 -4.32 1.29 10.27
N GLN A 553 -3.52 2.34 10.14
CA GLN A 553 -2.78 2.94 11.24
C GLN A 553 -3.43 4.27 11.64
N CYS A 554 -3.51 4.50 12.95
CA CYS A 554 -3.97 5.75 13.55
C CYS A 554 -2.77 6.67 13.76
N SER A 555 -2.73 7.81 13.08
CA SER A 555 -1.69 8.84 13.26
C SER A 555 -1.78 9.58 14.59
N TYR A 556 -2.94 9.49 15.23
CA TYR A 556 -3.30 10.20 16.45
C TYR A 556 -3.12 9.35 17.69
N MET A 557 -2.35 8.26 17.56
CA MET A 557 -1.93 7.39 18.65
C MET A 557 -0.41 7.31 18.67
N ASP A 558 0.20 7.59 19.83
CA ASP A 558 1.64 7.51 19.98
C ASP A 558 2.13 6.05 20.13
N ARG A 559 3.45 5.85 20.15
CA ARG A 559 4.05 4.51 20.30
C ARG A 559 3.92 3.90 21.70
N LEU A 560 3.19 4.57 22.60
CA LEU A 560 2.82 4.10 23.92
C LEU A 560 1.31 3.80 24.01
N GLY A 561 0.57 3.92 22.89
CA GLY A 561 -0.87 3.70 22.84
C GLY A 561 -1.72 4.88 23.31
N ASN A 562 -1.12 6.05 23.60
CA ASN A 562 -1.89 7.22 24.03
C ASN A 562 -2.43 7.97 22.81
N HIS A 563 -3.73 8.28 22.85
CA HIS A 563 -4.35 9.18 21.88
C HIS A 563 -3.92 10.63 22.11
N HIS A 564 -3.70 11.38 21.03
CA HIS A 564 -3.35 12.80 21.10
C HIS A 564 -4.09 13.59 20.02
N ASP A 565 -4.13 14.91 20.19
CA ASP A 565 -4.73 15.85 19.24
C ASP A 565 -6.20 15.62 18.89
N TYR A 566 -6.96 15.00 19.79
CA TYR A 566 -8.42 14.90 19.69
C TYR A 566 -9.12 16.17 20.21
N ARG A 567 -10.28 16.46 19.62
CA ARG A 567 -11.29 17.42 20.08
C ARG A 567 -12.65 16.72 20.14
N TYR A 568 -13.65 17.33 20.78
CA TYR A 568 -15.02 16.83 20.66
C TYR A 568 -15.50 16.89 19.20
N ALA A 569 -16.20 15.84 18.77
CA ALA A 569 -16.70 15.71 17.41
C ALA A 569 -17.92 16.61 17.18
N ARG A 570 -18.00 17.27 16.02
CA ARG A 570 -19.17 18.05 15.61
C ARG A 570 -20.17 17.12 14.93
N ILE A 571 -21.10 16.54 15.70
CA ILE A 571 -22.05 15.55 15.18
C ILE A 571 -22.94 16.17 14.07
N PRO A 572 -22.95 15.61 12.84
CA PRO A 572 -23.79 16.11 11.74
C PRO A 572 -25.28 16.05 12.08
N LYS A 573 -26.05 17.08 11.69
CA LYS A 573 -27.49 17.21 12.02
C LYS A 573 -28.31 15.95 11.66
N SER A 574 -28.06 15.37 10.48
CA SER A 574 -28.74 14.15 10.00
C SER A 574 -28.48 12.90 10.85
N GLN A 575 -27.49 12.94 11.73
CA GLN A 575 -27.09 11.83 12.60
C GLN A 575 -27.45 12.09 14.07
N ARG A 576 -27.95 13.29 14.41
CA ARG A 576 -28.36 13.65 15.79
C ARG A 576 -29.67 12.96 16.21
N SER A 577 -30.57 12.67 15.28
CA SER A 577 -31.95 12.19 15.54
C SER A 577 -32.13 10.66 15.60
N ILE A 578 -31.05 9.86 15.50
CA ILE A 578 -31.14 8.39 15.59
C ILE A 578 -31.31 7.92 17.06
N GLN A 579 -31.26 8.83 18.04
CA GLN A 579 -31.31 8.50 19.48
C GLN A 579 -32.38 9.27 20.29
N GLY A 580 -33.58 9.43 19.74
CA GLY A 580 -34.81 9.59 20.54
C GLY A 580 -34.92 10.84 21.41
N VAL A 581 -34.97 12.03 20.78
CA VAL A 581 -35.51 13.25 21.40
C VAL A 581 -36.47 13.90 20.42
N ASP A 582 -37.65 14.27 20.92
CA ASP A 582 -38.69 14.96 20.19
C ASP A 582 -38.19 16.29 19.63
N GLU A 583 -38.64 16.63 18.43
CA GLU A 583 -38.44 17.89 17.74
C GLU A 583 -39.13 19.05 18.48
N GLU A 584 -38.55 19.53 19.57
CA GLU A 584 -38.90 20.85 20.13
C GLU A 584 -37.60 21.55 20.56
N ASP A 585 -37.05 22.36 19.65
CA ASP A 585 -36.49 23.69 19.91
C ASP A 585 -35.82 24.20 18.61
N GLU A 586 -36.66 24.69 17.69
CA GLU A 586 -36.23 25.68 16.69
C GLU A 586 -36.19 27.04 17.39
N GLU A 587 -35.05 27.42 17.97
CA GLU A 587 -34.72 28.83 18.13
C GLU A 587 -33.29 29.09 17.64
N ASP A 588 -33.23 30.02 16.68
CA ASP A 588 -32.02 30.67 16.19
C ASP A 588 -31.22 31.26 17.36
N GLU A 589 -29.89 31.19 17.32
CA GLU A 589 -29.04 32.39 17.30
C GLU A 589 -27.55 32.04 17.21
N ASP A 590 -26.87 32.88 16.44
CA ASP A 590 -25.43 33.04 16.37
C ASP A 590 -24.85 33.30 17.77
N ASP A 591 -24.11 32.35 18.35
CA ASP A 591 -23.14 32.64 19.40
C ASP A 591 -21.90 31.77 19.21
N GLU A 592 -20.82 32.41 18.75
CA GLU A 592 -19.44 31.99 18.95
C GLU A 592 -19.14 32.07 20.45
N ASP A 593 -19.50 31.06 21.23
CA ASP A 593 -18.76 30.67 22.43
C ASP A 593 -19.19 29.29 22.93
N ASP A 594 -18.17 28.61 23.46
CA ASP A 594 -18.08 27.24 23.95
C ASP A 594 -19.28 26.68 24.74
N GLU A 595 -19.44 25.35 24.59
CA GLU A 595 -20.17 24.41 25.47
C GLU A 595 -21.66 24.18 25.21
N ALA A 596 -21.96 23.45 24.13
CA ALA A 596 -23.12 22.56 24.08
C ALA A 596 -22.66 21.08 23.97
N ALA A 597 -22.01 20.61 25.04
CA ALA A 597 -21.84 19.18 25.30
C ALA A 597 -23.15 18.62 25.89
N THR A 598 -23.94 17.94 25.06
CA THR A 598 -24.97 16.94 25.42
C THR A 598 -25.27 16.20 24.09
N ASP A 599 -24.97 14.93 23.83
CA ASP A 599 -24.87 13.73 24.66
C ASP A 599 -23.85 12.75 24.01
N GLY A 600 -22.99 12.11 24.82
CA GLY A 600 -22.14 10.96 24.47
C GLY A 600 -20.75 11.21 23.83
N GLU A 601 -19.83 11.91 24.53
CA GLU A 601 -18.33 11.91 24.49
C GLU A 601 -17.54 11.52 23.20
N ARG A 602 -18.12 11.54 22.00
CA ARG A 602 -17.40 11.20 20.76
C ARG A 602 -16.37 12.27 20.42
N CYS A 603 -15.18 11.81 20.09
CA CYS A 603 -14.06 12.65 19.73
C CYS A 603 -13.73 12.55 18.23
N TRP A 604 -13.05 13.56 17.71
CA TRP A 604 -12.56 13.62 16.34
C TRP A 604 -11.14 14.20 16.34
N PRO A 605 -10.20 13.67 15.56
CA PRO A 605 -8.86 14.24 15.48
C PRO A 605 -8.90 15.67 14.91
N LYS A 606 -8.15 16.58 15.52
CA LYS A 606 -8.10 18.00 15.11
C LYS A 606 -7.63 18.17 13.67
N ASP A 607 -6.68 17.32 13.26
CA ASP A 607 -6.01 17.37 11.97
C ASP A 607 -6.39 16.19 11.04
N ALA A 608 -7.52 15.51 11.31
CA ALA A 608 -8.08 14.47 10.42
C ALA A 608 -8.23 15.03 9.02
N TRP A 609 -7.99 14.24 7.97
CA TRP A 609 -8.04 14.75 6.60
C TRP A 609 -9.46 15.13 6.18
N HIS A 610 -10.44 14.39 6.69
CA HIS A 610 -11.87 14.61 6.44
C HIS A 610 -12.58 15.27 7.62
N THR A 611 -13.67 16.00 7.31
CA THR A 611 -14.62 16.47 8.32
C THR A 611 -15.63 15.38 8.66
N GLU A 612 -16.32 15.52 9.80
CA GLU A 612 -17.31 14.58 10.34
C GLU A 612 -18.48 14.27 9.38
N ASP A 613 -18.75 15.15 8.41
CA ASP A 613 -19.81 15.07 7.41
C ASP A 613 -19.32 14.71 6.00
N TYR A 614 -18.04 14.36 5.85
CA TYR A 614 -17.46 14.00 4.55
C TYR A 614 -18.04 12.68 3.99
N PHE A 615 -18.29 11.71 4.87
CA PHE A 615 -19.03 10.49 4.57
C PHE A 615 -20.44 10.54 5.16
N GLY A 616 -21.33 9.65 4.70
CA GLY A 616 -22.72 9.59 5.16
C GLY A 616 -22.90 9.01 6.56
N HIS A 617 -21.80 8.63 7.22
CA HIS A 617 -21.77 8.12 8.58
C HIS A 617 -20.51 8.63 9.29
N LEU A 618 -20.69 9.18 10.49
CA LEU A 618 -19.61 9.67 11.35
C LEU A 618 -18.90 8.46 11.98
N PHE A 619 -17.66 8.21 11.56
CA PHE A 619 -16.85 7.09 12.00
C PHE A 619 -15.41 7.55 12.27
N ASP A 620 -14.98 7.42 13.51
CA ASP A 620 -13.59 7.45 13.91
C ASP A 620 -13.19 6.02 14.34
N ALA A 621 -12.05 5.52 13.87
CA ALA A 621 -11.57 4.21 14.30
C ALA A 621 -10.91 4.27 15.69
N GLY A 622 -10.35 5.43 16.07
CA GLY A 622 -9.66 5.65 17.35
C GLY A 622 -8.27 5.02 17.44
N ASP A 623 -8.13 3.77 17.00
CA ASP A 623 -6.91 2.95 17.10
C ASP A 623 -6.44 2.42 15.74
N HIS A 624 -5.33 1.69 15.75
CA HIS A 624 -4.97 0.80 14.64
C HIS A 624 -6.07 -0.25 14.45
N SER A 625 -6.44 -0.56 13.21
CA SER A 625 -7.58 -1.44 12.96
C SER A 625 -7.42 -2.26 11.69
N ILE A 626 -8.00 -3.46 11.70
CA ILE A 626 -8.35 -4.20 10.50
C ILE A 626 -9.80 -3.87 10.16
N ILE A 627 -10.03 -3.22 9.02
CA ILE A 627 -11.36 -2.90 8.50
C ILE A 627 -11.73 -3.91 7.43
N ARG A 628 -12.92 -4.51 7.53
CA ARG A 628 -13.47 -5.50 6.61
C ARG A 628 -14.70 -4.96 5.90
N TYR A 629 -14.62 -4.85 4.58
CA TYR A 629 -15.73 -4.48 3.70
C TYR A 629 -16.26 -5.73 3.01
N LYS A 630 -17.44 -6.22 3.42
CA LYS A 630 -18.08 -7.41 2.87
C LYS A 630 -19.08 -7.03 1.77
N PHE A 631 -18.71 -7.25 0.52
CA PHE A 631 -19.56 -6.93 -0.64
C PHE A 631 -20.58 -8.02 -0.91
N LYS A 632 -21.85 -7.65 -1.07
CA LYS A 632 -22.94 -8.59 -1.41
C LYS A 632 -24.08 -7.88 -2.11
N GLU A 633 -25.01 -8.64 -2.68
CA GLU A 633 -26.16 -8.07 -3.43
C GLU A 633 -27.11 -7.30 -2.52
N ASP A 634 -27.36 -7.85 -1.33
CA ASP A 634 -28.32 -7.37 -0.36
C ASP A 634 -27.68 -7.04 1.00
N PRO A 635 -26.82 -6.01 1.10
CA PRO A 635 -26.24 -5.59 2.37
C PRO A 635 -27.27 -4.88 3.26
N ILE A 636 -27.06 -4.99 4.57
CA ILE A 636 -27.70 -4.12 5.54
C ILE A 636 -26.86 -2.85 5.62
N SER A 637 -27.25 -1.79 4.90
CA SER A 637 -26.46 -0.56 4.76
C SER A 637 -26.24 0.24 6.05
N SER A 638 -26.89 -0.15 7.15
CA SER A 638 -26.68 0.41 8.49
C SER A 638 -25.60 -0.34 9.29
N VAL A 639 -25.09 -1.46 8.78
CA VAL A 639 -23.97 -2.17 9.40
C VAL A 639 -22.69 -1.44 9.03
N VAL A 640 -22.17 -0.76 10.04
CA VAL A 640 -20.99 0.10 10.01
C VAL A 640 -20.16 -0.23 11.26
N PRO A 641 -18.85 0.10 11.27
CA PRO A 641 -17.99 -0.25 12.40
C PRO A 641 -18.39 0.49 13.67
N LEU A 642 -17.94 -0.03 14.81
CA LEU A 642 -18.10 0.67 16.09
C LEU A 642 -17.24 1.93 16.10
N TYR A 643 -17.77 2.98 16.71
CA TYR A 643 -17.02 4.23 16.90
C TYR A 643 -15.91 4.02 17.93
N GLY A 644 -14.71 4.54 17.65
CA GLY A 644 -13.54 4.44 18.52
C GLY A 644 -13.73 5.12 19.88
N ASN A 645 -12.90 4.71 20.85
CA ASN A 645 -12.99 5.18 22.25
C ASN A 645 -11.96 6.27 22.60
N ALA A 646 -11.41 6.97 21.60
CA ALA A 646 -10.46 8.05 21.85
C ALA A 646 -11.10 9.22 22.62
N THR A 647 -10.33 9.88 23.50
CA THR A 647 -10.83 10.93 24.40
C THR A 647 -10.04 12.24 24.29
N VAL A 648 -10.68 13.37 24.64
CA VAL A 648 -10.02 14.69 24.68
C VAL A 648 -9.08 14.77 25.88
N GLY A 649 -7.80 15.02 25.63
CA GLY A 649 -6.79 15.19 26.69
C GLY A 649 -6.40 13.91 27.42
N GLY A 650 -6.85 12.75 26.94
CA GLY A 650 -6.55 11.46 27.55
C GLY A 650 -5.13 10.99 27.23
N GLY A 651 -4.25 11.02 28.23
CA GLY A 651 -3.20 10.01 28.34
C GLY A 651 -3.85 8.72 28.82
N HIS A 652 -4.38 7.93 27.89
CA HIS A 652 -4.90 6.61 28.20
C HIS A 652 -3.74 5.62 28.14
N TRP A 653 -3.43 4.99 29.28
CA TRP A 653 -2.61 3.78 29.31
C TRP A 653 -3.53 2.57 29.11
N PRO A 654 -3.44 1.88 27.98
CA PRO A 654 -3.79 0.47 27.97
C PRO A 654 -2.69 -0.40 27.32
N TRP A 655 -2.64 -1.63 27.85
CA TRP A 655 -1.87 -2.82 27.45
C TRP A 655 -0.51 -2.98 28.12
#